data_AF-A0A1V9ZW85-F1
#
_entry.id   AF-A0A1V9ZW85-F1
#
_cell.length_a   1.000
_cell.length_b   1.000
_cell.length_c   1.000
_cell.angle_alpha   90.00
_cell.angle_beta   90.00
_cell.angle_gamma   90.00
#
_symmetry.space_group_name_H-M   'P 1'
#
loop_
_entity.id
_entity.type
_entity.pdbx_description
1 polymer ?
#
loop_
_entity_poly.entity_id
_entity_poly.type
_entity_poly.pdbx_seq_one_letter_code
_entity_poly.pdbx_strand_id
1 'polypeptide(L)'
;MLGTVCTEHLNGHRDVDYVQLNAVNAVRGLEDFDDEPDIPHFEGVVKAAFGVLEANYDDQMEAIAPGSIQNIGFQHIKVVDALLAAQAIAHRNFTQATKQFKTILKHQWYNGFMPDVIYGPSVGVSSTWLPTNKTYYPGPAFWSSNENVEATPTSGILASPIHAETAMRIFYLAPLDTSMGTPVYTDNAMTFLCDVYSPLHLFHKYLFLSRQATNESLLTLRHPWESVVPVAPGWKDALAKIKQAADYSQVIQRLSVPSNAQEAFVAASALFYPDTTSSVKDIYEPMLYLASCFVQQRYNDSKIHDKCAMNFEVLDVEFNSIVLRSLESLLNMATLLAKHSARSLRFDCNDGKGIPKEEEIDALKATVAALKAKLQASYPSGLWNTSTQFSDNSIQMSLLSHILPTPKVFNYFCDYYPMGIYPCDSSESNPNIVLIVQNYLIYRGFLKNSFLGIAQVLLQKTFKLFSLHGAYQFGDVFDATSGAPLTTSTGLTSTLAASVAINIGLPDATQPPSPDTPPINRKMILIVMCIELVVAMGVAIACVVFSVYFVVKRPQQNLRASSSSSTSNGKPHQSEAKSHHSPSSDQLEESLLSEEEEVDEYGSFLDTSPNGGRQPKGTWSSIRSFVASISPWG
;
A
#
# COMPACT_ATOMS: atom_id res chain seq x y z
N MET A 1 41.24 7.40 3.54
CA MET A 1 42.26 6.52 2.90
C MET A 1 41.59 5.20 2.55
N LEU A 2 40.92 5.14 1.40
CA LEU A 2 40.31 3.93 0.86
C LEU A 2 40.87 3.75 -0.55
N GLY A 3 41.52 2.61 -0.81
CA GLY A 3 42.24 2.35 -2.05
C GLY A 3 43.14 1.12 -1.91
N THR A 4 43.43 0.46 -3.04
CA THR A 4 44.34 -0.69 -3.17
C THR A 4 44.08 -1.89 -2.25
N VAL A 5 42.99 -2.62 -2.49
CA VAL A 5 43.02 -4.10 -2.54
C VAL A 5 42.04 -4.57 -3.64
N CYS A 6 42.54 -4.83 -4.86
CA CYS A 6 41.91 -5.71 -5.90
C CYS A 6 42.65 -5.70 -7.27
N THR A 7 43.99 -5.81 -7.29
CA THR A 7 44.77 -5.77 -8.55
C THR A 7 45.92 -6.77 -8.58
N GLU A 8 45.65 -8.08 -8.43
CA GLU A 8 46.68 -9.10 -8.71
C GLU A 8 46.12 -10.52 -8.96
N HIS A 9 45.48 -10.78 -10.11
CA HIS A 9 45.49 -12.08 -10.84
C HIS A 9 44.61 -12.04 -12.11
N LEU A 10 45.07 -11.37 -13.18
CA LEU A 10 44.53 -11.54 -14.53
C LEU A 10 45.68 -11.56 -15.54
N ASN A 11 45.83 -12.68 -16.26
CA ASN A 11 46.78 -12.81 -17.35
C ASN A 11 46.28 -13.87 -18.35
N GLY A 12 45.16 -13.56 -19.04
CA GLY A 12 44.56 -14.46 -20.02
C GLY A 12 43.16 -14.03 -20.48
N HIS A 13 42.97 -13.99 -21.81
CA HIS A 13 41.72 -13.75 -22.56
C HIS A 13 41.12 -12.32 -22.52
N ARG A 14 40.49 -11.94 -23.64
CA ARG A 14 40.18 -10.53 -24.01
C ARG A 14 38.73 -10.12 -23.76
N ASP A 15 37.91 -11.00 -23.21
CA ASP A 15 36.47 -10.79 -23.06
C ASP A 15 36.09 -10.14 -21.70
N VAL A 16 37.09 -9.83 -20.86
CA VAL A 16 36.90 -9.23 -19.53
C VAL A 16 36.67 -7.71 -19.59
N ASP A 17 37.30 -7.03 -20.55
CA ASP A 17 37.34 -5.56 -20.61
C ASP A 17 35.95 -4.92 -20.78
N TYR A 18 35.06 -5.55 -21.55
CA TYR A 18 33.70 -5.05 -21.81
C TYR A 18 32.80 -5.13 -20.58
N VAL A 19 32.88 -6.24 -19.82
CA VAL A 19 32.11 -6.44 -18.58
C VAL A 19 32.62 -5.50 -17.48
N GLN A 20 33.94 -5.27 -17.41
CA GLN A 20 34.50 -4.27 -16.50
C GLN A 20 34.03 -2.85 -16.85
N LEU A 21 33.93 -2.49 -18.14
CA LEU A 21 33.45 -1.16 -18.53
C LEU A 21 32.00 -0.91 -18.06
N ASN A 22 31.11 -1.88 -18.24
CA ASN A 22 29.71 -1.75 -17.81
C ASN A 22 29.57 -1.75 -16.28
N ALA A 23 30.35 -2.56 -15.55
CA ALA A 23 30.38 -2.53 -14.09
C ALA A 23 30.94 -1.19 -13.55
N VAL A 24 31.98 -0.62 -14.17
CA VAL A 24 32.54 0.69 -13.81
C VAL A 24 31.57 1.82 -14.15
N ASN A 25 30.80 1.72 -15.24
CA ASN A 25 29.76 2.70 -15.56
C ASN A 25 28.58 2.64 -14.56
N ALA A 26 28.17 1.44 -14.12
CA ALA A 26 27.18 1.30 -13.05
C ALA A 26 27.68 1.87 -11.70
N VAL A 27 28.98 1.74 -11.41
CA VAL A 27 29.61 2.37 -10.23
C VAL A 27 29.75 3.89 -10.40
N ARG A 28 30.05 4.40 -11.60
CA ARG A 28 30.00 5.86 -11.89
C ARG A 28 28.61 6.45 -11.71
N GLY A 29 27.57 5.70 -12.06
CA GLY A 29 26.21 6.06 -11.73
C GLY A 29 25.95 6.20 -10.22
N LEU A 30 26.83 5.66 -9.37
CA LEU A 30 26.85 5.80 -7.90
C LEU A 30 27.89 6.84 -7.40
N GLU A 31 28.74 7.40 -8.27
CA GLU A 31 29.71 8.46 -7.90
C GLU A 31 29.08 9.87 -7.96
N ASP A 32 28.03 10.09 -8.74
CA ASP A 32 27.25 11.35 -8.80
C ASP A 32 26.35 11.60 -7.55
N PHE A 33 26.54 10.87 -6.45
CA PHE A 33 25.62 10.86 -5.29
C PHE A 33 26.00 11.81 -4.12
N ASP A 34 27.11 12.55 -4.21
CA ASP A 34 27.63 13.36 -3.09
C ASP A 34 26.84 14.66 -2.80
N ASP A 35 25.94 15.13 -3.69
CA ASP A 35 25.30 16.46 -3.59
C ASP A 35 23.79 16.50 -3.23
N GLU A 36 23.01 15.42 -3.36
CA GLU A 36 21.57 15.39 -3.00
C GLU A 36 21.22 14.29 -1.96
N PRO A 37 21.21 14.59 -0.65
CA PRO A 37 20.84 13.63 0.40
C PRO A 37 19.32 13.41 0.53
N ASP A 38 18.50 14.35 0.04
CA ASP A 38 17.04 14.30 0.16
C ASP A 38 16.37 13.43 -0.93
N ILE A 39 15.14 12.98 -0.66
CA ILE A 39 14.33 12.25 -1.64
C ILE A 39 13.57 13.28 -2.51
N PRO A 40 13.72 13.25 -3.86
CA PRO A 40 13.14 14.27 -4.74
C PRO A 40 11.65 14.50 -4.52
N HIS A 41 11.30 15.75 -4.16
CA HIS A 41 9.92 16.21 -3.93
C HIS A 41 9.09 15.36 -2.94
N PHE A 42 9.73 14.68 -1.98
CA PHE A 42 9.14 13.66 -1.10
C PHE A 42 7.71 13.96 -0.62
N GLU A 43 7.52 15.04 0.15
CA GLU A 43 6.21 15.39 0.72
C GLU A 43 5.15 15.66 -0.35
N GLY A 44 5.54 16.28 -1.47
CA GLY A 44 4.67 16.58 -2.59
C GLY A 44 4.20 15.33 -3.31
N VAL A 45 5.13 14.42 -3.61
CA VAL A 45 4.84 13.11 -4.22
C VAL A 45 3.93 12.28 -3.31
N VAL A 46 4.25 12.16 -2.02
CA VAL A 46 3.44 11.41 -1.06
C VAL A 46 2.04 12.02 -0.90
N LYS A 47 1.93 13.36 -0.78
CA LYS A 47 0.64 14.06 -0.68
C LYS A 47 -0.22 13.87 -1.93
N ALA A 48 0.37 13.97 -3.13
CA ALA A 48 -0.33 13.77 -4.39
C ALA A 48 -0.75 12.31 -4.59
N ALA A 49 0.08 11.35 -4.20
CA ALA A 49 -0.24 9.93 -4.25
C ALA A 49 -1.48 9.60 -3.38
N PHE A 50 -1.57 10.13 -2.16
CA PHE A 50 -2.77 9.97 -1.35
C PHE A 50 -4.00 10.61 -2.01
N GLY A 51 -3.85 11.76 -2.67
CA GLY A 51 -4.94 12.38 -3.46
C GLY A 51 -5.45 11.50 -4.61
N VAL A 52 -4.56 10.75 -5.27
CA VAL A 52 -4.94 9.74 -6.29
C VAL A 52 -5.68 8.56 -5.66
N LEU A 53 -5.23 8.07 -4.51
CA LEU A 53 -5.93 7.00 -3.77
C LEU A 53 -7.32 7.43 -3.28
N GLU A 54 -7.45 8.66 -2.79
CA GLU A 54 -8.72 9.26 -2.38
C GLU A 54 -9.66 9.47 -3.58
N ALA A 55 -9.15 9.89 -4.74
CA ALA A 55 -9.94 10.09 -5.97
C ALA A 55 -10.36 8.80 -6.69
N ASN A 56 -9.62 7.69 -6.50
CA ASN A 56 -9.91 6.39 -7.10
C ASN A 56 -10.71 5.44 -6.15
N TYR A 57 -11.13 5.90 -4.97
CA TYR A 57 -11.92 5.10 -4.03
C TYR A 57 -13.38 4.91 -4.52
N ASP A 58 -13.85 3.66 -4.58
CA ASP A 58 -15.21 3.32 -4.99
C ASP A 58 -16.05 2.91 -3.77
N ASP A 59 -17.06 3.73 -3.44
CA ASP A 59 -17.99 3.51 -2.32
C ASP A 59 -18.83 2.22 -2.45
N GLN A 60 -19.14 1.78 -3.67
CA GLN A 60 -19.93 0.57 -3.91
C GLN A 60 -19.09 -0.70 -3.77
N MET A 61 -17.81 -0.62 -4.14
CA MET A 61 -16.84 -1.73 -3.99
C MET A 61 -16.18 -1.77 -2.60
N GLU A 62 -16.35 -0.72 -1.79
CA GLU A 62 -15.61 -0.47 -0.52
C GLU A 62 -14.07 -0.58 -0.67
N ALA A 63 -13.55 -0.22 -1.85
CA ALA A 63 -12.15 -0.43 -2.24
C ALA A 63 -11.70 0.56 -3.31
N ILE A 64 -10.39 0.78 -3.42
CA ILE A 64 -9.81 1.66 -4.46
C ILE A 64 -9.69 0.90 -5.79
N ALA A 65 -10.26 1.47 -6.85
CA ALA A 65 -10.18 0.96 -8.22
C ALA A 65 -8.80 1.23 -8.86
N PRO A 66 -8.39 0.53 -9.95
CA PRO A 66 -7.05 0.69 -10.52
C PRO A 66 -6.70 2.10 -11.04
N GLY A 67 -7.73 2.90 -11.37
CA GLY A 67 -7.62 4.26 -11.87
C GLY A 67 -9.02 4.90 -11.98
N SER A 68 -9.08 6.13 -12.49
CA SER A 68 -10.36 6.82 -12.68
C SER A 68 -11.25 6.08 -13.70
N ILE A 69 -12.57 6.10 -13.52
CA ILE A 69 -13.53 5.38 -14.38
C ILE A 69 -13.45 5.78 -15.87
N GLN A 70 -13.00 7.00 -16.16
CA GLN A 70 -12.77 7.49 -17.53
C GLN A 70 -11.55 6.83 -18.20
N ASN A 71 -10.53 6.48 -17.42
CA ASN A 71 -9.35 5.74 -17.90
C ASN A 71 -9.66 4.23 -17.94
N ILE A 72 -10.14 3.66 -16.83
CA ILE A 72 -10.30 2.20 -16.70
C ILE A 72 -11.56 1.63 -17.37
N GLY A 73 -12.46 2.46 -17.89
CA GLY A 73 -13.60 2.13 -18.76
C GLY A 73 -14.76 1.33 -18.15
N PHE A 74 -14.54 0.53 -17.09
CA PHE A 74 -15.59 -0.13 -16.32
C PHE A 74 -15.23 -0.25 -14.84
N GLN A 75 -16.25 -0.33 -13.98
CA GLN A 75 -16.10 -0.51 -12.54
C GLN A 75 -15.50 -1.89 -12.22
N HIS A 76 -14.29 -1.93 -11.70
CA HIS A 76 -13.65 -3.15 -11.22
C HIS A 76 -12.54 -2.86 -10.22
N ILE A 77 -12.19 -3.89 -9.47
CA ILE A 77 -11.01 -3.95 -8.62
C ILE A 77 -10.02 -4.94 -9.24
N LYS A 78 -8.77 -4.51 -9.46
CA LYS A 78 -7.63 -5.41 -9.70
C LYS A 78 -6.94 -5.66 -8.37
N VAL A 79 -6.83 -6.94 -7.99
CA VAL A 79 -6.57 -7.32 -6.60
C VAL A 79 -5.17 -6.94 -6.15
N VAL A 80 -4.13 -7.10 -6.98
CA VAL A 80 -2.77 -6.63 -6.68
C VAL A 80 -2.74 -5.14 -6.34
N ASP A 81 -3.42 -4.32 -7.15
CA ASP A 81 -3.40 -2.87 -7.06
C ASP A 81 -4.13 -2.41 -5.79
N ALA A 82 -5.30 -2.99 -5.49
CA ALA A 82 -6.09 -2.67 -4.31
C ALA A 82 -5.52 -3.24 -3.00
N LEU A 83 -4.72 -4.32 -3.05
CA LEU A 83 -3.93 -4.81 -1.93
C LEU A 83 -2.83 -3.81 -1.56
N LEU A 84 -2.06 -3.35 -2.55
CA LEU A 84 -1.02 -2.34 -2.34
C LEU A 84 -1.64 -0.99 -1.90
N ALA A 85 -2.82 -0.65 -2.40
CA ALA A 85 -3.57 0.51 -1.94
C ALA A 85 -4.04 0.37 -0.48
N ALA A 86 -4.50 -0.81 -0.05
CA ALA A 86 -4.81 -1.05 1.36
C ALA A 86 -3.57 -0.89 2.26
N GLN A 87 -2.39 -1.32 1.82
CA GLN A 87 -1.13 -1.06 2.52
C GLN A 87 -0.81 0.45 2.58
N ALA A 88 -0.98 1.17 1.48
CA ALA A 88 -0.74 2.62 1.43
C ALA A 88 -1.70 3.41 2.35
N ILE A 89 -2.98 3.04 2.40
CA ILE A 89 -3.97 3.59 3.33
C ILE A 89 -3.55 3.36 4.80
N ALA A 90 -2.93 2.21 5.13
CA ALA A 90 -2.63 1.84 6.51
C ALA A 90 -1.72 2.85 7.23
N HIS A 91 -0.83 3.53 6.50
CA HIS A 91 0.02 4.61 7.05
C HIS A 91 -0.78 5.83 7.57
N ARG A 92 -2.06 5.99 7.20
CA ARG A 92 -2.96 7.03 7.72
C ARG A 92 -4.16 6.47 8.49
N ASN A 93 -4.76 5.38 8.00
CA ASN A 93 -6.04 4.86 8.49
C ASN A 93 -6.07 3.32 8.44
N PHE A 94 -5.46 2.69 9.44
CA PHE A 94 -5.48 1.23 9.63
C PHE A 94 -6.89 0.62 9.58
N THR A 95 -7.93 1.31 10.09
CA THR A 95 -9.32 0.82 10.05
C THR A 95 -9.87 0.73 8.63
N GLN A 96 -9.60 1.72 7.77
CA GLN A 96 -10.00 1.69 6.36
C GLN A 96 -9.19 0.67 5.56
N ALA A 97 -7.88 0.60 5.79
CA ALA A 97 -7.00 -0.40 5.18
C ALA A 97 -7.47 -1.84 5.46
N THR A 98 -7.75 -2.15 6.72
CA THR A 98 -8.22 -3.48 7.13
C THR A 98 -9.64 -3.77 6.67
N LYS A 99 -10.52 -2.76 6.54
CA LYS A 99 -11.83 -2.91 5.88
C LYS A 99 -11.67 -3.30 4.41
N GLN A 100 -10.90 -2.53 3.63
CA GLN A 100 -10.66 -2.79 2.21
C GLN A 100 -10.05 -4.18 1.98
N PHE A 101 -9.04 -4.55 2.77
CA PHE A 101 -8.42 -5.88 2.70
C PHE A 101 -9.46 -7.00 2.95
N LYS A 102 -10.31 -6.87 3.99
CA LYS A 102 -11.38 -7.83 4.25
C LYS A 102 -12.42 -7.86 3.12
N THR A 103 -12.73 -6.74 2.47
CA THR A 103 -13.64 -6.72 1.31
C THR A 103 -13.06 -7.44 0.09
N ILE A 104 -11.75 -7.37 -0.15
CA ILE A 104 -11.09 -8.20 -1.17
C ILE A 104 -11.27 -9.69 -0.82
N LEU A 105 -11.02 -10.09 0.43
CA LEU A 105 -11.18 -11.49 0.87
C LEU A 105 -12.61 -12.04 0.74
N LYS A 106 -13.66 -11.20 0.76
CA LYS A 106 -15.07 -11.64 0.51
C LYS A 106 -15.24 -12.32 -0.87
N HIS A 107 -14.30 -12.12 -1.79
CA HIS A 107 -14.33 -12.65 -3.16
C HIS A 107 -13.50 -13.92 -3.35
N GLN A 108 -12.91 -14.47 -2.28
CA GLN A 108 -12.27 -15.78 -2.30
C GLN A 108 -13.31 -16.87 -2.61
N TRP A 109 -12.97 -17.81 -3.49
CA TRP A 109 -13.82 -18.98 -3.77
C TRP A 109 -13.70 -20.02 -2.65
N TYR A 110 -14.73 -20.86 -2.48
CA TYR A 110 -14.82 -21.86 -1.39
C TYR A 110 -13.64 -22.85 -1.30
N ASN A 111 -12.91 -23.06 -2.41
CA ASN A 111 -11.74 -23.94 -2.48
C ASN A 111 -10.42 -23.25 -2.07
N GLY A 112 -10.44 -21.94 -1.84
CA GLY A 112 -9.28 -21.12 -1.51
C GLY A 112 -8.79 -20.18 -2.62
N PHE A 113 -9.26 -20.35 -3.87
CA PHE A 113 -8.81 -19.56 -5.01
C PHE A 113 -9.11 -18.05 -4.83
N MET A 114 -8.12 -17.20 -5.15
CA MET A 114 -8.26 -15.73 -5.17
C MET A 114 -8.22 -15.22 -6.62
N PRO A 115 -9.27 -14.53 -7.10
CA PRO A 115 -9.33 -13.98 -8.46
C PRO A 115 -8.47 -12.71 -8.60
N ASP A 116 -7.87 -12.47 -9.75
CA ASP A 116 -7.14 -11.20 -10.04
C ASP A 116 -8.06 -9.99 -10.24
N VAL A 117 -9.23 -10.19 -10.86
CA VAL A 117 -10.21 -9.13 -11.13
C VAL A 117 -11.54 -9.44 -10.45
N ILE A 118 -12.10 -8.43 -9.79
CA ILE A 118 -13.45 -8.40 -9.24
C ILE A 118 -14.24 -7.32 -10.00
N TYR A 119 -15.30 -7.71 -10.70
CA TYR A 119 -16.15 -6.80 -11.47
C TYR A 119 -17.19 -6.13 -10.57
N GLY A 120 -17.44 -4.83 -10.78
CA GLY A 120 -18.39 -4.07 -9.97
C GLY A 120 -19.87 -4.23 -10.37
N PRO A 121 -20.81 -3.80 -9.51
CA PRO A 121 -22.26 -3.96 -9.74
C PRO A 121 -22.79 -3.20 -10.97
N SER A 122 -22.06 -2.21 -11.50
CA SER A 122 -22.41 -1.57 -12.77
C SER A 122 -22.05 -2.40 -14.01
N VAL A 123 -21.32 -3.51 -13.86
CA VAL A 123 -20.91 -4.38 -14.97
C VAL A 123 -21.99 -5.43 -15.24
N GLY A 124 -22.49 -5.49 -16.48
CA GLY A 124 -23.50 -6.47 -16.86
C GLY A 124 -23.01 -7.91 -16.72
N VAL A 125 -23.63 -8.68 -15.82
CA VAL A 125 -23.28 -10.10 -15.56
C VAL A 125 -23.41 -11.02 -16.78
N SER A 126 -24.12 -10.58 -17.82
CA SER A 126 -24.27 -11.27 -19.12
C SER A 126 -23.27 -10.81 -20.19
N SER A 127 -22.38 -9.87 -19.89
CA SER A 127 -21.36 -9.37 -20.83
C SER A 127 -20.14 -10.31 -20.91
N THR A 128 -20.04 -11.08 -22.00
CA THR A 128 -18.83 -11.85 -22.34
C THR A 128 -17.67 -10.93 -22.74
N TRP A 129 -18.01 -9.86 -23.46
CA TRP A 129 -17.13 -8.76 -23.85
C TRP A 129 -17.72 -7.44 -23.34
N LEU A 130 -16.86 -6.49 -22.95
CA LEU A 130 -17.27 -5.21 -22.41
C LEU A 130 -17.28 -4.14 -23.52
N PRO A 131 -18.35 -3.35 -23.69
CA PRO A 131 -18.48 -2.41 -24.81
C PRO A 131 -17.75 -1.08 -24.53
N THR A 132 -16.42 -1.13 -24.36
CA THR A 132 -15.56 0.05 -24.13
C THR A 132 -14.38 0.06 -25.11
N ASN A 133 -13.69 1.20 -25.20
CA ASN A 133 -12.51 1.43 -26.03
C ASN A 133 -11.21 1.62 -25.22
N LYS A 134 -11.19 1.26 -23.93
CA LYS A 134 -10.07 1.54 -23.00
C LYS A 134 -9.51 0.34 -22.24
N THR A 135 -10.09 -0.85 -22.44
CA THR A 135 -10.19 -1.81 -21.33
C THR A 135 -9.38 -3.10 -21.48
N TYR A 136 -9.15 -3.73 -20.33
CA TYR A 136 -8.84 -5.14 -20.20
C TYR A 136 -10.09 -5.99 -20.48
N TYR A 137 -9.92 -7.20 -21.00
CA TYR A 137 -10.99 -8.16 -21.32
C TYR A 137 -10.51 -9.56 -20.93
N PRO A 138 -11.38 -10.56 -20.65
CA PRO A 138 -12.83 -10.62 -20.90
C PRO A 138 -13.74 -9.89 -19.90
N GLY A 139 -15.07 -9.97 -20.13
CA GLY A 139 -16.11 -9.59 -19.17
C GLY A 139 -16.60 -10.77 -18.30
N PRO A 140 -17.47 -10.53 -17.29
CA PRO A 140 -17.85 -11.54 -16.30
C PRO A 140 -18.51 -12.78 -16.91
N ALA A 141 -19.34 -12.65 -17.96
CA ALA A 141 -20.02 -13.81 -18.56
C ALA A 141 -19.11 -14.74 -19.38
N PHE A 142 -17.86 -14.34 -19.64
CA PHE A 142 -16.84 -15.26 -20.14
C PHE A 142 -16.40 -16.23 -19.03
N TRP A 143 -16.26 -15.74 -17.80
CA TRP A 143 -15.76 -16.51 -16.66
C TRP A 143 -16.84 -17.39 -16.01
N SER A 144 -18.12 -17.00 -16.15
CA SER A 144 -19.27 -17.81 -15.72
C SER A 144 -19.26 -19.20 -16.39
N SER A 145 -19.51 -20.25 -15.61
CA SER A 145 -19.78 -21.59 -16.14
C SER A 145 -21.18 -22.05 -15.71
N ASN A 146 -21.88 -22.78 -16.59
CA ASN A 146 -23.34 -23.02 -16.54
C ASN A 146 -23.90 -23.72 -15.28
N GLU A 147 -23.06 -24.14 -14.32
CA GLU A 147 -23.48 -24.78 -13.07
C GLU A 147 -23.04 -24.03 -11.80
N ASN A 148 -22.15 -23.03 -11.90
CA ASN A 148 -21.71 -22.23 -10.75
C ASN A 148 -22.67 -21.05 -10.53
N VAL A 149 -23.78 -21.29 -9.85
CA VAL A 149 -24.83 -20.27 -9.57
C VAL A 149 -24.41 -19.29 -8.45
N GLU A 150 -23.44 -19.66 -7.60
CA GLU A 150 -22.86 -18.79 -6.56
C GLU A 150 -21.74 -17.87 -7.10
N ALA A 151 -21.84 -17.43 -8.36
CA ALA A 151 -20.79 -16.68 -9.03
C ALA A 151 -20.68 -15.21 -8.52
N THR A 152 -19.85 -14.99 -7.50
CA THR A 152 -19.26 -13.67 -7.23
C THR A 152 -18.59 -13.18 -8.53
N PRO A 153 -18.91 -11.98 -9.05
CA PRO A 153 -18.52 -11.58 -10.41
C PRO A 153 -17.01 -11.32 -10.47
N THR A 154 -16.25 -12.34 -10.86
CA THR A 154 -14.80 -12.42 -10.68
C THR A 154 -14.13 -13.13 -11.86
N SER A 155 -12.84 -12.87 -12.08
CA SER A 155 -12.06 -13.57 -13.10
C SER A 155 -11.71 -14.99 -12.69
N GLY A 156 -11.82 -15.95 -13.61
CA GLY A 156 -11.28 -17.32 -13.46
C GLY A 156 -9.76 -17.43 -13.57
N ILE A 157 -9.03 -16.40 -13.13
CA ILE A 157 -7.56 -16.27 -13.17
C ILE A 157 -7.06 -15.89 -11.78
N LEU A 158 -5.98 -16.56 -11.35
CA LEU A 158 -5.37 -16.39 -10.04
C LEU A 158 -4.66 -15.02 -9.92
N ALA A 159 -4.93 -14.26 -8.86
CA ALA A 159 -4.13 -13.06 -8.56
C ALA A 159 -2.69 -13.42 -8.14
N SER A 160 -1.71 -12.57 -8.47
CA SER A 160 -0.34 -12.73 -8.00
C SER A 160 -0.30 -12.80 -6.45
N PRO A 161 0.38 -13.79 -5.83
CA PRO A 161 0.06 -14.24 -4.48
C PRO A 161 0.56 -13.35 -3.32
N ILE A 162 0.72 -12.03 -3.52
CA ILE A 162 1.24 -11.07 -2.53
C ILE A 162 0.39 -10.94 -1.24
N HIS A 163 -0.89 -11.37 -1.27
CA HIS A 163 -1.89 -11.15 -0.21
C HIS A 163 -1.35 -11.26 1.24
N ALA A 164 -0.69 -12.36 1.58
CA ALA A 164 -0.25 -12.62 2.96
C ALA A 164 0.95 -11.77 3.38
N GLU A 165 1.77 -11.29 2.45
CA GLU A 165 2.77 -10.28 2.76
C GLU A 165 2.11 -8.92 3.00
N THR A 166 1.20 -8.49 2.12
CA THR A 166 0.45 -7.24 2.26
C THR A 166 -0.30 -7.18 3.60
N ALA A 167 -0.93 -8.28 4.02
CA ALA A 167 -1.55 -8.39 5.34
C ALA A 167 -0.56 -8.11 6.49
N MET A 168 0.62 -8.73 6.44
CA MET A 168 1.68 -8.48 7.43
C MET A 168 2.21 -7.05 7.40
N ARG A 169 2.27 -6.39 6.23
CA ARG A 169 2.67 -4.98 6.15
C ARG A 169 1.62 -4.04 6.72
N ILE A 170 0.34 -4.28 6.43
CA ILE A 170 -0.78 -3.55 7.07
C ILE A 170 -0.71 -3.73 8.60
N PHE A 171 -0.47 -4.94 9.10
CA PHE A 171 -0.32 -5.21 10.53
C PHE A 171 0.89 -4.51 11.17
N TYR A 172 2.04 -4.45 10.51
CA TYR A 172 3.19 -3.69 11.01
C TYR A 172 2.93 -2.18 11.07
N LEU A 173 2.03 -1.65 10.23
CA LEU A 173 1.53 -0.28 10.25
C LEU A 173 0.35 -0.07 11.22
N ALA A 174 0.01 -1.06 12.05
CA ALA A 174 -1.05 -0.90 13.04
C ALA A 174 -0.64 0.05 14.19
N PRO A 175 -1.59 0.78 14.80
CA PRO A 175 -1.34 1.51 16.04
C PRO A 175 -0.88 0.58 17.17
N LEU A 176 0.18 1.00 17.85
CA LEU A 176 0.72 0.35 19.04
C LEU A 176 0.08 0.94 20.31
N ASP A 177 -0.23 0.09 21.28
CA ASP A 177 -0.58 0.47 22.65
C ASP A 177 0.65 0.29 23.56
N THR A 178 0.60 0.82 24.79
CA THR A 178 1.71 0.72 25.76
C THR A 178 1.32 -0.10 26.99
N SER A 179 1.81 -1.34 27.05
CA SER A 179 1.57 -2.24 28.19
C SER A 179 2.81 -2.31 29.07
N MET A 180 2.69 -1.86 30.33
CA MET A 180 3.79 -1.82 31.31
C MET A 180 5.07 -1.10 30.80
N GLY A 181 4.90 -0.05 30.00
CA GLY A 181 6.00 0.68 29.36
C GLY A 181 6.60 0.00 28.12
N THR A 182 6.09 -1.18 27.72
CA THR A 182 6.49 -1.85 26.48
C THR A 182 5.47 -1.59 25.36
N PRO A 183 5.91 -1.24 24.14
CA PRO A 183 5.03 -1.16 22.97
C PRO A 183 4.47 -2.54 22.62
N VAL A 184 3.16 -2.62 22.40
CA VAL A 184 2.45 -3.85 22.01
C VAL A 184 1.43 -3.56 20.92
N TYR A 185 1.14 -4.55 20.07
CA TYR A 185 0.06 -4.44 19.09
C TYR A 185 -1.30 -4.38 19.80
N THR A 186 -2.16 -3.48 19.32
CA THR A 186 -3.54 -3.36 19.81
C THR A 186 -4.37 -4.61 19.53
N ASP A 187 -5.40 -4.87 20.35
CA ASP A 187 -6.34 -5.98 20.15
C ASP A 187 -6.94 -5.94 18.72
N ASN A 188 -7.29 -4.75 18.22
CA ASN A 188 -7.78 -4.54 16.85
C ASN A 188 -6.80 -5.06 15.77
N ALA A 189 -5.49 -4.90 15.98
CA ALA A 189 -4.47 -5.39 15.06
C ALA A 189 -4.36 -6.93 15.09
N MET A 190 -4.50 -7.52 16.27
CA MET A 190 -4.52 -8.98 16.43
C MET A 190 -5.80 -9.61 15.88
N THR A 191 -6.94 -8.96 16.03
CA THR A 191 -8.21 -9.35 15.40
C THR A 191 -8.13 -9.23 13.87
N PHE A 192 -7.46 -8.21 13.33
CA PHE A 192 -7.19 -8.17 11.89
C PHE A 192 -6.37 -9.39 11.42
N LEU A 193 -5.28 -9.75 12.10
CA LEU A 193 -4.53 -10.97 11.76
C LEU A 193 -5.38 -12.23 11.87
N CYS A 194 -6.20 -12.35 12.92
CA CYS A 194 -7.10 -13.48 13.10
C CYS A 194 -8.06 -13.67 11.92
N ASP A 195 -8.71 -12.58 11.48
CA ASP A 195 -9.72 -12.62 10.42
C ASP A 195 -9.12 -12.91 9.04
N VAL A 196 -7.88 -12.49 8.78
CA VAL A 196 -7.20 -12.76 7.50
C VAL A 196 -6.43 -14.07 7.48
N TYR A 197 -5.98 -14.60 8.63
CA TYR A 197 -5.13 -15.79 8.67
C TYR A 197 -5.78 -17.01 8.01
N SER A 198 -7.03 -17.33 8.39
CA SER A 198 -7.76 -18.49 7.87
C SER A 198 -7.95 -18.47 6.33
N PRO A 199 -8.51 -17.41 5.72
CA PRO A 199 -8.64 -17.34 4.26
C PRO A 199 -7.28 -17.31 3.54
N LEU A 200 -6.25 -16.68 4.11
CA LEU A 200 -4.91 -16.67 3.52
C LEU A 200 -4.21 -18.04 3.59
N HIS A 201 -4.42 -18.81 4.67
CA HIS A 201 -3.96 -20.19 4.75
C HIS A 201 -4.72 -21.09 3.75
N LEU A 202 -6.03 -20.90 3.58
CA LEU A 202 -6.81 -21.62 2.57
C LEU A 202 -6.33 -21.29 1.14
N PHE A 203 -5.95 -20.03 0.87
CA PHE A 203 -5.35 -19.61 -0.40
C PHE A 203 -4.01 -20.30 -0.66
N HIS A 204 -3.07 -20.25 0.30
CA HIS A 204 -1.79 -20.96 0.16
C HIS A 204 -1.99 -22.46 -0.02
N LYS A 205 -2.90 -23.08 0.72
CA LYS A 205 -3.29 -24.48 0.54
C LYS A 205 -3.81 -24.78 -0.87
N TYR A 206 -4.62 -23.90 -1.45
CA TYR A 206 -5.06 -24.00 -2.85
C TYR A 206 -3.88 -23.90 -3.83
N LEU A 207 -2.93 -22.98 -3.62
CA LEU A 207 -1.75 -22.83 -4.48
C LEU A 207 -0.93 -24.12 -4.54
N PHE A 208 -0.57 -24.68 -3.37
CA PHE A 208 0.22 -25.91 -3.33
C PHE A 208 -0.55 -27.11 -3.90
N LEU A 209 -1.84 -27.28 -3.58
CA LEU A 209 -2.65 -28.39 -4.09
C LEU A 209 -2.95 -28.32 -5.60
N SER A 210 -2.97 -27.13 -6.20
CA SER A 210 -3.27 -26.97 -7.64
C SER A 210 -2.02 -26.85 -8.53
N ARG A 211 -0.90 -26.33 -8.01
CA ARG A 211 0.28 -25.97 -8.81
C ARG A 211 1.53 -26.78 -8.50
N GLN A 212 1.60 -27.49 -7.38
CA GLN A 212 2.78 -28.29 -7.02
C GLN A 212 2.61 -29.73 -7.52
N ALA A 213 3.41 -30.14 -8.51
CA ALA A 213 3.35 -31.49 -9.10
C ALA A 213 3.89 -32.57 -8.13
N THR A 214 4.80 -32.20 -7.24
CA THR A 214 5.26 -33.02 -6.11
C THR A 214 5.58 -32.10 -4.92
N ASN A 215 5.59 -32.61 -3.69
CA ASN A 215 5.95 -31.85 -2.48
C ASN A 215 7.31 -31.12 -2.56
N GLU A 216 8.16 -31.52 -3.51
CA GLU A 216 9.51 -30.99 -3.75
C GLU A 216 9.66 -30.16 -5.05
N SER A 217 8.59 -29.94 -5.82
CA SER A 217 8.65 -29.08 -7.02
C SER A 217 8.38 -27.61 -6.70
N LEU A 218 8.75 -26.73 -7.63
CA LEU A 218 8.14 -25.41 -7.72
C LEU A 218 6.65 -25.52 -8.09
N LEU A 219 5.94 -24.40 -7.97
CA LEU A 219 4.57 -24.23 -8.43
C LEU A 219 4.57 -23.82 -9.91
N THR A 220 3.70 -24.45 -10.71
CA THR A 220 3.51 -24.10 -12.13
C THR A 220 2.53 -22.93 -12.30
N LEU A 221 2.90 -21.99 -13.18
CA LEU A 221 1.94 -21.04 -13.74
C LEU A 221 1.10 -21.72 -14.82
N ARG A 222 -0.20 -21.46 -14.79
CA ARG A 222 -1.19 -22.02 -15.73
C ARG A 222 -1.63 -20.99 -16.76
N HIS A 223 -1.51 -19.70 -16.45
CA HIS A 223 -1.84 -18.61 -17.37
C HIS A 223 -0.89 -17.41 -17.20
N PRO A 224 -0.48 -16.69 -18.27
CA PRO A 224 0.40 -15.51 -18.14
C PRO A 224 -0.17 -14.42 -17.22
N TRP A 225 -1.50 -14.23 -17.22
CA TRP A 225 -2.20 -13.26 -16.37
C TRP A 225 -2.15 -13.55 -14.86
N GLU A 226 -1.49 -14.63 -14.43
CA GLU A 226 -1.22 -14.94 -13.02
C GLU A 226 0.16 -14.42 -12.55
N SER A 227 0.99 -13.94 -13.50
CA SER A 227 2.28 -13.28 -13.22
C SER A 227 2.10 -11.77 -13.02
N VAL A 228 3.13 -11.09 -12.47
CA VAL A 228 3.09 -9.63 -12.31
C VAL A 228 3.18 -8.90 -13.66
N VAL A 229 3.83 -9.53 -14.65
CA VAL A 229 4.07 -8.97 -15.99
C VAL A 229 3.38 -9.84 -17.07
N PRO A 230 2.05 -9.71 -17.25
CA PRO A 230 1.24 -10.60 -18.09
C PRO A 230 1.61 -10.63 -19.57
N VAL A 231 2.37 -9.64 -20.05
CA VAL A 231 2.79 -9.48 -21.45
C VAL A 231 4.32 -9.46 -21.62
N ALA A 232 5.08 -9.86 -20.59
CA ALA A 232 6.55 -9.98 -20.66
C ALA A 232 7.05 -10.76 -21.91
N PRO A 233 8.17 -10.35 -22.53
CA PRO A 233 8.63 -10.89 -23.82
C PRO A 233 8.70 -12.43 -23.92
N GLY A 234 9.08 -13.11 -22.84
CA GLY A 234 9.22 -14.58 -22.82
C GLY A 234 7.91 -15.36 -23.02
N TRP A 235 6.74 -14.75 -22.79
CA TRP A 235 5.45 -15.44 -22.93
C TRP A 235 5.17 -15.92 -24.37
N LYS A 236 5.72 -15.24 -25.38
CA LYS A 236 5.53 -15.58 -26.79
C LYS A 236 5.96 -17.02 -27.11
N ASP A 237 7.12 -17.45 -26.60
CA ASP A 237 7.66 -18.79 -26.85
C ASP A 237 6.93 -19.88 -26.04
N ALA A 238 6.49 -19.55 -24.82
CA ALA A 238 5.68 -20.45 -24.00
C ALA A 238 4.30 -20.72 -24.63
N LEU A 239 3.66 -19.67 -25.17
CA LEU A 239 2.34 -19.74 -25.80
C LEU A 239 2.36 -20.36 -27.21
N ALA A 240 3.51 -20.40 -27.89
CA ALA A 240 3.65 -20.99 -29.23
C ALA A 240 3.20 -22.47 -29.30
N LYS A 241 3.32 -23.24 -28.20
CA LYS A 241 2.85 -24.63 -28.12
C LYS A 241 1.32 -24.75 -28.07
N ILE A 242 0.63 -23.79 -27.44
CA ILE A 242 -0.84 -23.81 -27.29
C ILE A 242 -1.55 -23.67 -28.63
N LYS A 243 -0.94 -22.95 -29.58
CA LYS A 243 -1.41 -22.81 -30.97
C LYS A 243 -1.43 -24.13 -31.76
N GLN A 244 -0.89 -25.21 -31.22
CA GLN A 244 -0.88 -26.55 -31.82
C GLN A 244 -2.07 -27.43 -31.39
N ALA A 245 -2.93 -26.96 -30.47
CA ALA A 245 -4.12 -27.70 -30.05
C ALA A 245 -5.12 -27.85 -31.21
N ALA A 246 -5.68 -29.06 -31.37
CA ALA A 246 -6.48 -29.43 -32.54
C ALA A 246 -7.78 -28.62 -32.71
N ASP A 247 -8.31 -28.06 -31.62
CA ASP A 247 -9.52 -27.22 -31.59
C ASP A 247 -9.22 -25.71 -31.51
N TYR A 248 -7.94 -25.30 -31.46
CA TYR A 248 -7.52 -23.91 -31.25
C TYR A 248 -8.23 -22.93 -32.18
N SER A 249 -8.17 -23.16 -33.49
CA SER A 249 -8.79 -22.27 -34.49
C SER A 249 -10.31 -22.19 -34.34
N GLN A 250 -10.98 -23.30 -34.00
CA GLN A 250 -12.41 -23.36 -33.77
C GLN A 250 -12.80 -22.59 -32.49
N VAL A 251 -12.00 -22.71 -31.42
CA VAL A 251 -12.22 -21.98 -30.16
C VAL A 251 -12.04 -20.49 -30.36
N ILE A 252 -10.95 -20.03 -31.00
CA ILE A 252 -10.72 -18.60 -31.29
C ILE A 252 -11.84 -18.03 -32.18
N GLN A 253 -12.24 -18.75 -33.23
CA GLN A 253 -13.36 -18.32 -34.08
C GLN A 253 -14.67 -18.20 -33.28
N ARG A 254 -14.96 -19.17 -32.40
CA ARG A 254 -16.14 -19.15 -31.51
C ARG A 254 -16.10 -18.00 -30.50
N LEU A 255 -14.93 -17.60 -30.01
CA LEU A 255 -14.79 -16.45 -29.10
C LEU A 255 -15.05 -15.10 -29.79
N SER A 256 -14.82 -15.03 -31.11
CA SER A 256 -15.16 -13.87 -31.96
C SER A 256 -14.71 -12.52 -31.36
N VAL A 257 -13.41 -12.45 -31.03
CA VAL A 257 -12.76 -11.33 -30.32
C VAL A 257 -13.03 -9.99 -31.04
N PRO A 258 -13.74 -9.02 -30.41
CA PRO A 258 -14.05 -7.72 -31.03
C PRO A 258 -12.80 -6.94 -31.47
N SER A 259 -12.88 -6.15 -32.55
CA SER A 259 -11.69 -5.44 -33.08
C SER A 259 -11.13 -4.43 -32.08
N ASN A 260 -11.99 -3.67 -31.40
CA ASN A 260 -11.60 -2.76 -30.31
C ASN A 260 -10.87 -3.48 -29.16
N ALA A 261 -11.12 -4.78 -28.95
CA ALA A 261 -10.41 -5.58 -27.96
C ALA A 261 -9.04 -6.06 -28.46
N GLN A 262 -8.90 -6.31 -29.76
CA GLN A 262 -7.61 -6.59 -30.40
C GLN A 262 -6.75 -5.32 -30.46
N GLU A 263 -7.32 -4.18 -30.86
CA GLU A 263 -6.68 -2.86 -30.93
C GLU A 263 -6.15 -2.41 -29.56
N ALA A 264 -6.94 -2.57 -28.50
CA ALA A 264 -6.50 -2.28 -27.13
C ALA A 264 -5.34 -3.20 -26.67
N PHE A 265 -5.36 -4.49 -27.02
CA PHE A 265 -4.24 -5.39 -26.74
C PHE A 265 -2.98 -4.99 -27.53
N VAL A 266 -3.12 -4.64 -28.81
CA VAL A 266 -2.01 -4.13 -29.64
C VAL A 266 -1.37 -2.92 -28.97
N ALA A 267 -2.17 -1.92 -28.56
CA ALA A 267 -1.68 -0.73 -27.86
C ALA A 267 -0.96 -1.04 -26.55
N ALA A 268 -1.50 -1.94 -25.71
CA ALA A 268 -0.84 -2.37 -24.48
C ALA A 268 0.46 -3.14 -24.74
N SER A 269 0.47 -4.01 -25.76
CA SER A 269 1.66 -4.80 -26.14
C SER A 269 2.78 -3.97 -26.77
N ALA A 270 2.47 -2.80 -27.35
CA ALA A 270 3.46 -1.89 -27.94
C ALA A 270 4.47 -1.33 -26.92
N LEU A 271 4.14 -1.36 -25.62
CA LEU A 271 5.07 -1.01 -24.55
C LEU A 271 6.14 -2.09 -24.32
N PHE A 272 5.87 -3.34 -24.72
CA PHE A 272 6.70 -4.52 -24.42
C PHE A 272 7.33 -5.16 -25.66
N TYR A 273 6.81 -4.91 -26.86
CA TYR A 273 7.29 -5.49 -28.12
C TYR A 273 7.44 -4.41 -29.20
N PRO A 274 8.57 -4.37 -29.93
CA PRO A 274 8.77 -3.39 -31.00
C PRO A 274 8.01 -3.74 -32.29
N ASP A 275 7.69 -5.02 -32.52
CA ASP A 275 6.70 -5.45 -33.52
C ASP A 275 5.45 -6.01 -32.82
N THR A 276 4.33 -5.31 -32.96
CA THR A 276 3.02 -5.76 -32.48
C THR A 276 2.17 -6.41 -33.57
N THR A 277 2.63 -6.49 -34.82
CA THR A 277 1.87 -7.05 -35.96
C THR A 277 1.41 -8.49 -35.72
N SER A 278 2.19 -9.23 -34.92
CA SER A 278 1.90 -10.61 -34.53
C SER A 278 1.29 -10.77 -33.12
N SER A 279 1.20 -9.71 -32.30
CA SER A 279 0.92 -9.82 -30.86
C SER A 279 -0.45 -10.45 -30.55
N VAL A 280 -1.48 -10.12 -31.33
CA VAL A 280 -2.82 -10.72 -31.17
C VAL A 280 -2.78 -12.24 -31.38
N LYS A 281 -2.10 -12.72 -32.43
CA LYS A 281 -2.09 -14.13 -32.84
C LYS A 281 -1.07 -14.99 -32.09
N ASP A 282 -0.04 -14.37 -31.54
CA ASP A 282 1.05 -15.07 -30.85
C ASP A 282 0.94 -15.00 -29.32
N ILE A 283 0.15 -14.06 -28.79
CA ILE A 283 0.06 -13.79 -27.35
C ILE A 283 -1.41 -13.75 -26.89
N TYR A 284 -2.25 -12.88 -27.45
CA TYR A 284 -3.62 -12.67 -26.94
C TYR A 284 -4.58 -13.82 -27.22
N GLU A 285 -4.61 -14.35 -28.45
CA GLU A 285 -5.43 -15.52 -28.80
C GLU A 285 -5.04 -16.75 -27.96
N PRO A 286 -3.75 -17.13 -27.79
CA PRO A 286 -3.36 -18.21 -26.87
C PRO A 286 -3.80 -18.03 -25.42
N MET A 287 -3.74 -16.80 -24.87
CA MET A 287 -4.29 -16.48 -23.54
C MET A 287 -5.81 -16.77 -23.51
N LEU A 288 -6.55 -16.20 -24.46
CA LEU A 288 -8.01 -16.39 -24.56
C LEU A 288 -8.42 -17.85 -24.76
N TYR A 289 -7.62 -18.65 -25.47
CA TYR A 289 -7.80 -20.10 -25.60
C TYR A 289 -7.64 -20.81 -24.24
N LEU A 290 -6.55 -20.56 -23.52
CA LEU A 290 -6.30 -21.16 -22.19
C LEU A 290 -7.43 -20.79 -21.21
N ALA A 291 -7.77 -19.50 -21.14
CA ALA A 291 -8.85 -18.99 -20.31
C ALA A 291 -10.21 -19.64 -20.67
N SER A 292 -10.52 -19.80 -21.96
CA SER A 292 -11.73 -20.52 -22.40
C SER A 292 -11.68 -22.02 -22.06
N CYS A 293 -10.51 -22.63 -22.03
CA CYS A 293 -10.34 -24.02 -21.61
C CYS A 293 -10.62 -24.19 -20.10
N PHE A 294 -10.21 -23.25 -19.25
CA PHE A 294 -10.49 -23.29 -17.81
C PHE A 294 -11.99 -23.25 -17.52
N VAL A 295 -12.72 -22.35 -18.22
CA VAL A 295 -14.19 -22.25 -18.17
C VAL A 295 -14.84 -23.57 -18.62
N GLN A 296 -14.37 -24.15 -19.73
CA GLN A 296 -14.88 -25.42 -20.26
C GLN A 296 -14.64 -26.61 -19.31
N GLN A 297 -13.52 -26.64 -18.57
CA GLN A 297 -13.27 -27.65 -17.54
C GLN A 297 -13.87 -27.28 -16.17
N ARG A 298 -14.64 -26.18 -16.08
CA ARG A 298 -15.35 -25.68 -14.89
C ARG A 298 -14.41 -25.46 -13.69
N TYR A 299 -13.22 -24.92 -13.95
CA TYR A 299 -12.19 -24.66 -12.93
C TYR A 299 -11.75 -25.89 -12.11
N ASN A 300 -11.97 -27.10 -12.61
CA ASN A 300 -11.48 -28.31 -11.97
C ASN A 300 -9.97 -28.49 -12.20
N ASP A 301 -9.18 -28.43 -11.14
CA ASP A 301 -7.72 -28.33 -11.24
C ASP A 301 -7.03 -29.50 -11.95
N SER A 302 -7.51 -30.74 -11.79
CA SER A 302 -6.97 -31.90 -12.54
C SER A 302 -7.31 -31.77 -14.03
N LYS A 303 -8.58 -31.56 -14.38
CA LYS A 303 -8.98 -31.43 -15.80
C LYS A 303 -8.29 -30.26 -16.50
N ILE A 304 -7.96 -29.18 -15.77
CA ILE A 304 -7.16 -28.07 -16.30
C ILE A 304 -5.72 -28.49 -16.58
N HIS A 305 -5.06 -29.18 -15.65
CA HIS A 305 -3.74 -29.75 -15.88
C HIS A 305 -3.76 -30.72 -17.09
N ASP A 306 -4.64 -31.73 -17.05
CA ASP A 306 -4.74 -32.82 -18.03
C ASP A 306 -5.06 -32.36 -19.47
N LYS A 307 -5.80 -31.25 -19.65
CA LYS A 307 -6.35 -30.85 -20.95
C LYS A 307 -6.01 -29.43 -21.42
N CYS A 308 -5.73 -28.50 -20.51
CA CYS A 308 -5.48 -27.10 -20.84
C CYS A 308 -4.01 -26.73 -20.68
N ALA A 309 -3.39 -27.16 -19.58
CA ALA A 309 -2.07 -26.68 -19.16
C ALA A 309 -0.90 -27.62 -19.48
N MET A 310 -1.14 -28.91 -19.78
CA MET A 310 -0.10 -29.94 -20.02
C MET A 310 1.05 -29.52 -20.97
N ASN A 311 0.78 -28.65 -21.95
CA ASN A 311 1.79 -28.14 -22.90
C ASN A 311 2.32 -26.73 -22.58
N PHE A 312 1.76 -26.05 -21.57
CA PHE A 312 2.10 -24.68 -21.18
C PHE A 312 2.86 -24.58 -19.85
N GLU A 313 2.64 -25.47 -18.87
CA GLU A 313 3.09 -25.32 -17.47
C GLU A 313 4.47 -24.64 -17.30
N VAL A 314 4.47 -23.35 -16.95
CA VAL A 314 5.68 -22.54 -16.86
C VAL A 314 6.18 -22.50 -15.41
N LEU A 315 7.47 -22.78 -15.23
CA LEU A 315 8.19 -22.42 -14.01
C LEU A 315 8.68 -20.98 -14.13
N ASP A 316 7.93 -20.06 -13.52
CA ASP A 316 8.34 -18.66 -13.34
C ASP A 316 8.98 -18.48 -11.96
N VAL A 317 10.12 -17.79 -11.95
CA VAL A 317 10.88 -17.48 -10.73
C VAL A 317 10.23 -16.32 -9.98
N GLU A 318 9.68 -15.31 -10.67
CA GLU A 318 9.04 -14.15 -10.02
C GLU A 318 7.82 -14.60 -9.20
N PHE A 319 6.92 -15.37 -9.79
CA PHE A 319 5.77 -15.97 -9.11
C PHE A 319 6.18 -16.84 -7.90
N ASN A 320 7.13 -17.77 -8.07
CA ASN A 320 7.53 -18.67 -6.97
C ASN A 320 8.25 -17.93 -5.83
N SER A 321 9.02 -16.88 -6.15
CA SER A 321 9.59 -15.94 -5.18
C SER A 321 8.54 -15.18 -4.38
N ILE A 322 7.46 -14.73 -5.04
CA ILE A 322 6.33 -14.07 -4.38
C ILE A 322 5.57 -15.08 -3.48
N VAL A 323 5.36 -16.32 -3.94
CA VAL A 323 4.78 -17.41 -3.11
C VAL A 323 5.60 -17.61 -1.85
N LEU A 324 6.92 -17.75 -1.94
CA LEU A 324 7.79 -17.94 -0.77
C LEU A 324 7.68 -16.76 0.22
N ARG A 325 7.75 -15.53 -0.28
CA ARG A 325 7.69 -14.31 0.56
C ARG A 325 6.32 -14.10 1.21
N SER A 326 5.25 -14.52 0.53
CA SER A 326 3.89 -14.58 1.05
C SER A 326 3.71 -15.69 2.10
N LEU A 327 4.31 -16.86 1.88
CA LEU A 327 4.26 -18.01 2.80
C LEU A 327 5.07 -17.77 4.09
N GLU A 328 6.27 -17.16 3.99
CA GLU A 328 7.03 -16.68 5.16
C GLU A 328 6.21 -15.66 5.97
N SER A 329 5.40 -14.84 5.31
CA SER A 329 4.50 -13.88 5.97
C SER A 329 3.31 -14.57 6.66
N LEU A 330 2.75 -15.63 6.06
CA LEU A 330 1.73 -16.48 6.69
C LEU A 330 2.27 -17.21 7.93
N LEU A 331 3.50 -17.73 7.87
CA LEU A 331 4.18 -18.34 9.01
C LEU A 331 4.41 -17.31 10.15
N ASN A 332 4.74 -16.06 9.81
CA ASN A 332 4.85 -14.98 10.78
C ASN A 332 3.49 -14.66 11.43
N MET A 333 2.40 -14.59 10.66
CA MET A 333 1.03 -14.43 11.21
C MET A 333 0.70 -15.56 12.19
N ALA A 334 0.93 -16.81 11.80
CA ALA A 334 0.62 -17.96 12.64
C ALA A 334 1.40 -17.93 13.97
N THR A 335 2.70 -17.65 13.88
CA THR A 335 3.59 -17.54 15.05
C THR A 335 3.17 -16.39 15.98
N LEU A 336 2.74 -15.24 15.44
CA LEU A 336 2.27 -14.10 16.22
C LEU A 336 0.92 -14.39 16.90
N LEU A 337 -0.03 -15.01 16.19
CA LEU A 337 -1.34 -15.36 16.74
C LEU A 337 -1.21 -16.37 17.89
N ALA A 338 -0.46 -17.46 17.71
CA ALA A 338 -0.23 -18.46 18.76
C ALA A 338 0.54 -17.87 19.96
N LYS A 339 1.53 -17.01 19.72
CA LYS A 339 2.27 -16.31 20.79
C LYS A 339 1.43 -15.28 21.54
N HIS A 340 0.43 -14.68 20.90
CA HIS A 340 -0.50 -13.75 21.55
C HIS A 340 -1.57 -14.49 22.35
N SER A 341 -2.22 -15.51 21.79
CA SER A 341 -3.27 -16.29 22.49
C SER A 341 -2.73 -17.00 23.73
N ALA A 342 -1.50 -17.53 23.68
CA ALA A 342 -0.80 -18.09 24.84
C ALA A 342 -0.49 -17.08 25.96
N ARG A 343 -0.69 -15.77 25.74
CA ARG A 343 -0.46 -14.69 26.70
C ARG A 343 -1.73 -13.95 27.11
N SER A 344 -2.71 -13.84 26.21
CA SER A 344 -3.91 -13.04 26.39
C SER A 344 -5.12 -13.91 26.75
N LEU A 345 -5.45 -13.97 28.04
CA LEU A 345 -6.61 -14.66 28.61
C LEU A 345 -7.98 -14.11 28.14
N ARG A 346 -8.00 -13.17 27.18
CA ARG A 346 -9.21 -12.51 26.64
C ARG A 346 -9.24 -12.44 25.11
N PHE A 347 -8.17 -12.84 24.43
CA PHE A 347 -8.13 -12.85 22.97
C PHE A 347 -8.80 -14.12 22.45
N ASP A 348 -10.09 -14.01 22.14
CA ASP A 348 -10.79 -15.02 21.35
C ASP A 348 -10.66 -14.69 19.86
N CYS A 349 -10.25 -15.68 19.08
CA CYS A 349 -10.01 -15.58 17.65
C CYS A 349 -10.93 -16.58 16.93
N ASN A 350 -12.12 -16.10 16.57
CA ASN A 350 -13.17 -16.84 15.87
C ASN A 350 -13.57 -18.16 16.59
N ASP A 351 -14.06 -18.06 17.83
CA ASP A 351 -14.35 -19.18 18.76
C ASP A 351 -13.14 -20.12 18.98
N GLY A 352 -11.93 -19.55 19.06
CA GLY A 352 -10.65 -20.26 19.06
C GLY A 352 -10.29 -20.98 17.75
N LYS A 353 -11.14 -20.99 16.71
CA LYS A 353 -10.92 -21.72 15.46
C LYS A 353 -9.96 -21.01 14.50
N GLY A 354 -9.73 -19.71 14.69
CA GLY A 354 -8.76 -18.93 13.90
C GLY A 354 -7.33 -19.00 14.45
N ILE A 355 -7.10 -19.66 15.60
CA ILE A 355 -5.76 -19.82 16.19
C ILE A 355 -5.09 -21.04 15.55
N PRO A 356 -3.95 -20.88 14.83
CA PRO A 356 -3.25 -22.00 14.23
C PRO A 356 -2.60 -22.90 15.28
N LYS A 357 -2.51 -24.19 14.94
CA LYS A 357 -1.91 -25.21 15.81
C LYS A 357 -0.39 -25.24 15.66
N GLU A 358 0.29 -25.81 16.66
CA GLU A 358 1.74 -26.04 16.61
C GLU A 358 2.13 -26.93 15.41
N GLU A 359 1.36 -28.01 15.16
CA GLU A 359 1.47 -28.88 13.98
C GLU A 359 1.36 -28.11 12.64
N GLU A 360 0.52 -27.08 12.59
CA GLU A 360 0.26 -26.25 11.41
C GLU A 360 1.40 -25.24 11.19
N ILE A 361 1.92 -24.65 12.27
CA ILE A 361 3.10 -23.79 12.25
C ILE A 361 4.34 -24.56 11.78
N ASP A 362 4.57 -25.77 12.29
CA ASP A 362 5.70 -26.60 11.85
C ASP A 362 5.54 -27.12 10.40
N ALA A 363 4.31 -27.42 9.95
CA ALA A 363 4.04 -27.75 8.54
C ALA A 363 4.30 -26.56 7.60
N LEU A 364 3.85 -25.35 7.96
CA LEU A 364 4.16 -24.11 7.22
C LEU A 364 5.68 -23.86 7.17
N LYS A 365 6.37 -24.01 8.30
CA LYS A 365 7.84 -23.86 8.42
C LYS A 365 8.62 -24.88 7.60
N ALA A 366 8.17 -26.13 7.54
CA ALA A 366 8.73 -27.15 6.66
C ALA A 366 8.53 -26.79 5.18
N THR A 367 7.34 -26.28 4.82
CA THR A 367 7.00 -25.88 3.43
C THR A 367 7.81 -24.66 2.99
N VAL A 368 7.97 -23.65 3.86
CA VAL A 368 8.89 -22.51 3.66
C VAL A 368 10.31 -23.00 3.42
N ALA A 369 10.83 -23.89 4.28
CA ALA A 369 12.19 -24.41 4.15
C ALA A 369 12.39 -25.20 2.84
N ALA A 370 11.42 -26.02 2.45
CA ALA A 370 11.45 -26.78 1.20
C ALA A 370 11.45 -25.86 -0.04
N LEU A 371 10.47 -24.95 -0.16
CA LEU A 371 10.38 -24.02 -1.29
C LEU A 371 11.62 -23.12 -1.39
N LYS A 372 12.13 -22.64 -0.24
CA LYS A 372 13.35 -21.82 -0.16
C LYS A 372 14.60 -22.59 -0.59
N ALA A 373 14.78 -23.82 -0.13
CA ALA A 373 15.90 -24.67 -0.52
C ALA A 373 15.87 -25.00 -2.02
N LYS A 374 14.67 -25.19 -2.60
CA LYS A 374 14.51 -25.35 -4.05
C LYS A 374 14.89 -24.06 -4.78
N LEU A 375 14.42 -22.88 -4.33
CA LEU A 375 14.76 -21.56 -4.90
C LEU A 375 16.26 -21.17 -4.76
N GLN A 376 17.06 -22.00 -4.09
CA GLN A 376 18.51 -21.88 -3.97
C GLN A 376 19.29 -22.96 -4.72
N ALA A 377 18.60 -23.95 -5.30
CA ALA A 377 19.20 -25.00 -6.11
C ALA A 377 19.35 -24.58 -7.59
N SER A 378 20.30 -25.19 -8.31
CA SER A 378 20.47 -24.95 -9.75
C SER A 378 19.29 -25.52 -10.54
N TYR A 379 18.56 -24.66 -11.24
CA TYR A 379 17.35 -25.02 -11.98
C TYR A 379 17.60 -25.40 -13.46
N PRO A 380 16.75 -26.27 -14.05
CA PRO A 380 16.54 -26.30 -15.49
C PRO A 380 15.89 -24.99 -16.01
N SER A 381 15.83 -24.85 -17.33
CA SER A 381 15.36 -23.65 -18.03
C SER A 381 13.86 -23.34 -17.82
N GLY A 382 13.54 -22.43 -16.90
CA GLY A 382 12.25 -21.72 -16.81
C GLY A 382 12.21 -20.47 -17.70
N LEU A 383 11.14 -19.66 -17.60
CA LEU A 383 10.86 -18.53 -18.53
C LEU A 383 11.99 -17.48 -18.60
N TRP A 384 12.68 -17.26 -17.48
CA TRP A 384 13.80 -16.32 -17.34
C TRP A 384 15.18 -17.02 -17.39
N ASN A 385 15.22 -18.27 -17.84
CA ASN A 385 16.41 -19.15 -17.92
C ASN A 385 16.44 -19.92 -19.26
N THR A 386 15.82 -19.37 -20.31
CA THR A 386 15.82 -19.92 -21.69
C THR A 386 16.98 -19.42 -22.55
N SER A 387 17.78 -18.44 -22.08
CA SER A 387 19.05 -18.06 -22.69
C SER A 387 20.18 -18.99 -22.20
N THR A 388 20.73 -19.80 -23.10
CA THR A 388 21.52 -21.00 -22.79
C THR A 388 23.00 -20.75 -22.44
N GLN A 389 23.31 -19.74 -21.62
CA GLN A 389 24.71 -19.31 -21.34
C GLN A 389 25.09 -19.12 -19.84
N PHE A 390 24.20 -19.41 -18.88
CA PHE A 390 24.32 -18.89 -17.50
C PHE A 390 24.64 -19.93 -16.40
N SER A 391 25.69 -20.75 -16.57
CA SER A 391 26.22 -21.63 -15.50
C SER A 391 27.67 -21.29 -15.11
N ASP A 392 27.87 -20.68 -13.92
CA ASP A 392 28.85 -21.14 -12.91
C ASP A 392 29.02 -20.20 -11.69
N ASN A 393 29.05 -20.82 -10.50
CA ASN A 393 29.78 -20.48 -9.27
C ASN A 393 29.94 -19.02 -8.79
N SER A 394 29.25 -18.69 -7.68
CA SER A 394 29.93 -18.59 -6.36
C SER A 394 28.94 -18.44 -5.19
N ILE A 395 29.37 -18.85 -3.99
CA ILE A 395 28.48 -19.21 -2.86
C ILE A 395 27.86 -18.01 -2.10
N GLN A 396 28.20 -16.77 -2.46
CA GLN A 396 27.58 -15.57 -1.85
C GLN A 396 26.31 -15.08 -2.57
N MET A 397 25.97 -15.63 -3.73
CA MET A 397 24.79 -15.21 -4.52
C MET A 397 23.47 -15.88 -4.11
N SER A 398 23.49 -16.87 -3.21
CA SER A 398 22.32 -17.68 -2.81
C SER A 398 21.22 -16.92 -2.05
N LEU A 399 21.45 -15.64 -1.68
CA LEU A 399 20.43 -14.79 -1.05
C LEU A 399 19.69 -13.89 -2.06
N LEU A 400 20.33 -13.56 -3.18
CA LEU A 400 19.78 -12.67 -4.22
C LEU A 400 18.81 -13.41 -5.16
N SER A 401 18.96 -14.73 -5.34
CA SER A 401 18.11 -15.57 -6.19
C SER A 401 16.63 -15.60 -5.80
N HIS A 402 16.29 -15.15 -4.58
CA HIS A 402 14.92 -15.11 -4.10
C HIS A 402 14.10 -13.95 -4.68
N ILE A 403 14.73 -12.95 -5.31
CA ILE A 403 14.05 -11.74 -5.82
C ILE A 403 14.66 -11.23 -7.14
N LEU A 404 15.90 -11.61 -7.48
CA LEU A 404 16.55 -11.29 -8.75
C LEU A 404 16.95 -12.57 -9.51
N PRO A 405 16.96 -12.55 -10.86
CA PRO A 405 17.45 -13.66 -11.68
C PRO A 405 18.93 -13.99 -11.40
N THR A 406 19.32 -15.20 -11.77
CA THR A 406 20.62 -15.80 -11.43
C THR A 406 21.82 -15.11 -12.11
N PRO A 407 23.00 -15.08 -11.44
CA PRO A 407 24.14 -14.29 -11.89
C PRO A 407 24.91 -14.92 -13.05
N LYS A 408 25.06 -14.14 -14.13
CA LYS A 408 26.41 -13.68 -14.55
C LYS A 408 26.47 -12.19 -14.92
N VAL A 409 25.35 -11.48 -15.04
CA VAL A 409 25.31 -10.04 -15.38
C VAL A 409 24.26 -9.33 -14.53
N PHE A 410 24.62 -8.20 -13.91
CA PHE A 410 23.75 -7.45 -12.98
C PHE A 410 22.92 -6.41 -13.73
N ASN A 411 22.19 -6.86 -14.74
CA ASN A 411 21.71 -6.06 -15.88
C ASN A 411 20.41 -5.24 -15.62
N TYR A 412 20.26 -4.63 -14.45
CA TYR A 412 19.10 -3.79 -14.10
C TYR A 412 19.43 -2.30 -13.87
N PHE A 413 20.69 -1.89 -14.03
CA PHE A 413 21.18 -0.52 -13.75
C PHE A 413 21.89 0.13 -14.96
N CYS A 414 21.59 -0.31 -16.19
CA CYS A 414 22.25 0.21 -17.40
C CYS A 414 21.52 1.41 -18.03
N ASP A 415 20.23 1.58 -17.74
CA ASP A 415 19.48 2.81 -17.98
C ASP A 415 19.60 3.76 -16.78
N TYR A 416 19.35 5.05 -17.01
CA TYR A 416 19.43 6.05 -15.94
C TYR A 416 18.38 5.80 -14.84
N TYR A 417 17.22 5.24 -15.18
CA TYR A 417 16.26 4.69 -14.22
C TYR A 417 16.37 3.16 -14.18
N PRO A 418 16.53 2.56 -12.98
CA PRO A 418 16.78 1.13 -12.84
C PRO A 418 15.51 0.30 -13.06
N MET A 419 15.69 -1.02 -13.19
CA MET A 419 14.66 -2.03 -13.42
C MET A 419 14.01 -2.02 -14.81
N GLY A 420 14.83 -1.90 -15.86
CA GLY A 420 14.43 -2.24 -17.22
C GLY A 420 13.99 -3.72 -17.34
N ILE A 421 12.94 -4.01 -18.11
CA ILE A 421 12.47 -5.39 -18.35
C ILE A 421 13.49 -6.22 -19.15
N TYR A 422 14.19 -5.58 -20.08
CA TYR A 422 15.17 -6.22 -20.95
C TYR A 422 16.59 -6.22 -20.35
N PRO A 423 17.41 -7.26 -20.61
CA PRO A 423 18.84 -7.21 -20.29
C PRO A 423 19.56 -6.10 -21.07
N CYS A 424 20.58 -5.50 -20.45
CA CYS A 424 21.35 -4.40 -21.04
C CYS A 424 21.97 -4.68 -22.42
N ASP A 425 22.36 -5.93 -22.67
CA ASP A 425 22.98 -6.35 -23.94
C ASP A 425 21.93 -6.64 -25.03
N SER A 426 20.67 -6.27 -24.82
CA SER A 426 19.62 -6.42 -25.83
C SER A 426 19.69 -5.32 -26.90
N SER A 427 19.25 -5.65 -28.11
CA SER A 427 19.32 -4.78 -29.29
C SER A 427 18.62 -3.43 -29.11
N GLU A 428 19.18 -2.37 -29.71
CA GLU A 428 18.64 -0.98 -29.76
C GLU A 428 17.16 -0.85 -30.18
N SER A 429 16.58 -1.90 -30.76
CA SER A 429 15.17 -1.96 -31.14
C SER A 429 14.21 -2.33 -30.00
N ASN A 430 14.66 -2.74 -28.82
CA ASN A 430 13.77 -3.17 -27.73
C ASN A 430 13.28 -1.98 -26.89
N PRO A 431 12.02 -1.99 -26.39
CA PRO A 431 11.53 -0.95 -25.47
C PRO A 431 12.23 -0.98 -24.11
N ASN A 432 13.04 0.04 -23.82
CA ASN A 432 13.63 0.25 -22.50
C ASN A 432 12.56 0.78 -21.52
N ILE A 433 11.84 -0.11 -20.84
CA ILE A 433 10.75 0.26 -19.92
C ILE A 433 10.94 -0.27 -18.49
N VAL A 434 10.54 0.56 -17.51
CA VAL A 434 10.53 0.28 -16.07
C VAL A 434 9.08 0.07 -15.60
N LEU A 435 8.86 -0.96 -14.77
CA LEU A 435 7.56 -1.23 -14.14
C LEU A 435 7.57 -0.83 -12.66
N ILE A 436 6.70 0.10 -12.27
CA ILE A 436 6.65 0.63 -10.89
C ILE A 436 6.34 -0.48 -9.85
N VAL A 437 5.55 -1.49 -10.22
CA VAL A 437 5.30 -2.67 -9.37
C VAL A 437 6.56 -3.52 -9.14
N GLN A 438 7.45 -3.63 -10.13
CA GLN A 438 8.72 -4.34 -9.95
C GLN A 438 9.67 -3.53 -9.06
N ASN A 439 9.75 -2.19 -9.21
CA ASN A 439 10.52 -1.34 -8.29
C ASN A 439 10.11 -1.58 -6.82
N TYR A 440 8.81 -1.72 -6.54
CA TYR A 440 8.33 -2.08 -5.20
C TYR A 440 8.77 -3.48 -4.75
N LEU A 441 8.55 -4.50 -5.58
CA LEU A 441 8.90 -5.89 -5.24
C LEU A 441 10.40 -6.05 -4.96
N ILE A 442 11.24 -5.45 -5.82
CA ILE A 442 12.70 -5.45 -5.70
C ILE A 442 13.17 -4.60 -4.50
N TYR A 443 12.66 -3.39 -4.31
CA TYR A 443 13.01 -2.51 -3.17
C TYR A 443 12.81 -3.21 -1.82
N ARG A 444 11.63 -3.78 -1.59
CA ARG A 444 11.35 -4.55 -0.36
C ARG A 444 12.22 -5.80 -0.25
N GLY A 445 12.74 -6.31 -1.36
CA GLY A 445 13.73 -7.37 -1.41
C GLY A 445 15.14 -6.94 -1.00
N PHE A 446 15.59 -5.77 -1.44
CA PHE A 446 16.85 -5.19 -0.97
C PHE A 446 16.78 -4.89 0.54
N LEU A 447 15.68 -4.32 1.04
CA LEU A 447 15.47 -4.13 2.48
C LEU A 447 15.52 -5.45 3.26
N LYS A 448 14.77 -6.48 2.81
CA LYS A 448 14.71 -7.81 3.45
C LYS A 448 16.08 -8.50 3.53
N ASN A 449 16.96 -8.24 2.57
CA ASN A 449 18.31 -8.81 2.51
C ASN A 449 19.41 -7.80 2.92
N SER A 450 19.05 -6.71 3.60
CA SER A 450 19.96 -5.68 4.13
C SER A 450 20.82 -4.92 3.10
N PHE A 451 20.45 -4.92 1.82
CA PHE A 451 21.09 -4.12 0.75
C PHE A 451 20.60 -2.65 0.77
N LEU A 452 20.71 -1.99 1.93
CA LEU A 452 20.05 -0.71 2.21
C LEU A 452 20.45 0.42 1.23
N GLY A 453 21.72 0.52 0.85
CA GLY A 453 22.17 1.53 -0.13
C GLY A 453 21.51 1.35 -1.50
N ILE A 454 21.42 0.12 -2.01
CA ILE A 454 20.77 -0.17 -3.30
C ILE A 454 19.25 0.07 -3.21
N ALA A 455 18.64 -0.23 -2.05
CA ALA A 455 17.25 0.13 -1.79
C ALA A 455 17.02 1.65 -1.84
N GLN A 456 17.92 2.45 -1.25
CA GLN A 456 17.82 3.91 -1.24
C GLN A 456 18.01 4.53 -2.63
N VAL A 457 18.96 4.03 -3.42
CA VAL A 457 19.14 4.39 -4.84
C VAL A 457 17.86 4.12 -5.64
N LEU A 458 17.26 2.93 -5.49
CA LEU A 458 16.01 2.56 -6.16
C LEU A 458 14.83 3.45 -5.72
N LEU A 459 14.74 3.79 -4.42
CA LEU A 459 13.77 4.74 -3.87
C LEU A 459 13.92 6.15 -4.51
N GLN A 460 15.12 6.75 -4.46
CA GLN A 460 15.37 8.09 -5.00
C GLN A 460 15.10 8.15 -6.52
N LYS A 461 15.56 7.16 -7.29
CA LYS A 461 15.29 7.06 -8.73
C LYS A 461 13.80 6.89 -9.03
N THR A 462 13.06 6.12 -8.23
CA THR A 462 11.59 5.96 -8.39
C THR A 462 10.84 7.25 -8.06
N PHE A 463 11.24 7.99 -7.02
CA PHE A 463 10.65 9.30 -6.71
C PHE A 463 10.95 10.36 -7.79
N LYS A 464 12.12 10.29 -8.42
CA LYS A 464 12.46 11.15 -9.56
C LYS A 464 11.56 10.90 -10.78
N LEU A 465 11.19 9.65 -11.08
CA LEU A 465 10.19 9.33 -12.13
C LEU A 465 8.84 10.05 -11.87
N PHE A 466 8.32 9.98 -10.65
CA PHE A 466 7.03 10.60 -10.29
C PHE A 466 7.04 12.14 -10.31
N SER A 467 8.20 12.79 -10.28
CA SER A 467 8.35 14.25 -10.14
C SER A 467 8.94 14.97 -11.37
N LEU A 468 9.48 14.25 -12.36
CA LEU A 468 10.24 14.83 -13.47
C LEU A 468 9.45 15.78 -14.39
N HIS A 469 8.13 15.60 -14.49
CA HIS A 469 7.27 16.26 -15.48
C HIS A 469 6.36 17.37 -14.90
N GLY A 470 6.81 18.03 -13.83
CA GLY A 470 6.24 19.27 -13.27
C GLY A 470 4.98 19.07 -12.42
N ALA A 471 3.96 18.40 -12.95
CA ALA A 471 2.90 17.82 -12.15
C ALA A 471 3.31 16.41 -11.72
N TYR A 472 2.96 15.99 -10.50
CA TYR A 472 3.24 14.63 -10.03
C TYR A 472 2.41 13.62 -10.84
N GLN A 473 3.07 12.65 -11.45
CA GLN A 473 2.47 11.72 -12.41
C GLN A 473 2.67 10.27 -11.95
N PHE A 474 1.57 9.53 -11.86
CA PHE A 474 1.52 8.17 -11.34
C PHE A 474 1.10 7.21 -12.46
N GLY A 475 2.00 6.97 -13.41
CA GLY A 475 1.84 5.93 -14.44
C GLY A 475 2.38 4.58 -13.96
N ASP A 476 1.88 3.46 -14.50
CA ASP A 476 2.38 2.12 -14.15
C ASP A 476 3.76 1.81 -14.75
N VAL A 477 4.05 2.43 -15.90
CA VAL A 477 5.19 2.17 -16.76
C VAL A 477 5.87 3.50 -17.10
N PHE A 478 7.21 3.51 -17.07
CA PHE A 478 8.03 4.63 -17.52
C PHE A 478 9.08 4.15 -18.52
N ASP A 479 9.50 5.03 -19.42
CA ASP A 479 10.68 4.88 -20.25
C ASP A 479 11.94 4.95 -19.36
N ALA A 480 12.81 3.94 -19.43
CA ALA A 480 13.94 3.77 -18.52
C ALA A 480 15.07 4.78 -18.77
N THR A 481 15.23 5.22 -20.01
CA THR A 481 16.33 6.09 -20.44
C THR A 481 16.00 7.57 -20.17
N SER A 482 14.77 8.00 -20.45
CA SER A 482 14.29 9.39 -20.34
C SER A 482 13.50 9.68 -19.06
N GLY A 483 12.83 8.69 -18.47
CA GLY A 483 11.90 8.88 -17.37
C GLY A 483 10.54 9.45 -17.78
N ALA A 484 10.18 9.42 -19.06
CA ALA A 484 8.84 9.75 -19.52
C ALA A 484 7.82 8.68 -19.11
N PRO A 485 6.64 9.02 -18.56
CA PRO A 485 5.60 8.03 -18.28
C PRO A 485 4.98 7.54 -19.59
N LEU A 486 4.71 6.23 -19.65
CA LEU A 486 4.06 5.61 -20.81
C LEU A 486 2.58 5.34 -20.47
N THR A 487 1.68 5.76 -21.36
CA THR A 487 0.24 5.77 -21.08
C THR A 487 -0.37 4.36 -21.11
N THR A 488 -0.69 3.83 -19.93
CA THR A 488 -1.46 2.58 -19.76
C THR A 488 -2.98 2.86 -19.65
N SER A 489 -3.78 1.80 -19.48
CA SER A 489 -5.24 1.88 -19.26
C SER A 489 -5.65 2.55 -17.94
N THR A 490 -4.74 2.72 -16.98
CA THR A 490 -4.97 3.50 -15.74
C THR A 490 -4.65 4.99 -15.91
N GLY A 491 -3.89 5.35 -16.95
CA GLY A 491 -3.43 6.71 -17.25
C GLY A 491 -2.27 7.16 -16.37
N LEU A 492 -2.24 8.46 -16.03
CA LEU A 492 -1.22 9.06 -15.15
C LEU A 492 -1.69 9.21 -13.69
N THR A 493 -2.80 8.56 -13.34
CA THR A 493 -3.45 8.57 -12.02
C THR A 493 -3.71 7.13 -11.56
N SER A 494 -2.73 6.25 -11.74
CA SER A 494 -2.80 4.84 -11.35
C SER A 494 -2.77 4.69 -9.84
N THR A 495 -3.71 3.90 -9.33
CA THR A 495 -3.72 3.44 -7.94
C THR A 495 -2.49 2.59 -7.62
N LEU A 496 -2.02 1.77 -8.55
CA LEU A 496 -0.83 0.94 -8.36
C LEU A 496 0.41 1.82 -8.14
N ALA A 497 0.64 2.80 -9.02
CA ALA A 497 1.79 3.69 -8.93
C ALA A 497 1.74 4.62 -7.70
N ALA A 498 0.57 5.19 -7.40
CA ALA A 498 0.37 6.00 -6.19
C ALA A 498 0.59 5.18 -4.91
N SER A 499 0.09 3.93 -4.87
CA SER A 499 0.33 3.02 -3.75
C SER A 499 1.82 2.72 -3.58
N VAL A 500 2.55 2.50 -4.68
CA VAL A 500 3.99 2.24 -4.63
C VAL A 500 4.77 3.46 -4.12
N ALA A 501 4.44 4.68 -4.55
CA ALA A 501 5.07 5.90 -4.04
C ALA A 501 5.00 6.00 -2.51
N ILE A 502 3.81 5.73 -1.94
CA ILE A 502 3.59 5.72 -0.49
C ILE A 502 4.34 4.55 0.17
N ASN A 503 4.18 3.33 -0.35
CA ASN A 503 4.71 2.09 0.24
C ASN A 503 6.24 1.91 0.13
N ILE A 504 6.93 2.68 -0.73
CA ILE A 504 8.40 2.77 -0.77
C ILE A 504 8.88 3.92 0.12
N GLY A 505 8.23 5.09 0.06
CA GLY A 505 8.69 6.31 0.71
C GLY A 505 8.43 6.41 2.21
N LEU A 506 7.34 5.84 2.72
CA LEU A 506 7.02 5.89 4.16
C LEU A 506 7.62 4.68 4.92
N PRO A 507 7.95 4.82 6.22
CA PRO A 507 8.43 3.71 7.06
C PRO A 507 7.45 2.53 7.06
N ASP A 508 7.97 1.30 6.95
CA ASP A 508 7.16 0.09 6.73
C ASP A 508 6.63 -0.60 7.99
N ALA A 509 6.83 0.03 9.15
CA ALA A 509 6.27 -0.33 10.44
C ALA A 509 6.06 0.93 11.31
N THR A 510 5.04 0.89 12.17
CA THR A 510 4.81 1.91 13.20
C THR A 510 6.00 1.94 14.16
N GLN A 511 6.68 3.09 14.25
CA GLN A 511 7.73 3.24 15.26
C GLN A 511 7.14 3.17 16.67
N PRO A 512 7.82 2.52 17.63
CA PRO A 512 7.40 2.57 19.03
C PRO A 512 7.42 4.02 19.53
N PRO A 513 6.51 4.43 20.44
CA PRO A 513 6.64 5.71 21.13
C PRO A 513 8.00 5.78 21.84
N SER A 514 8.58 6.98 21.92
CA SER A 514 9.88 7.18 22.57
C SER A 514 9.85 6.63 24.01
N PRO A 515 10.93 6.01 24.52
CA PRO A 515 11.00 5.63 25.94
C PRO A 515 10.80 6.82 26.89
N ASP A 516 11.06 8.05 26.42
CA ASP A 516 10.86 9.28 27.19
C ASP A 516 9.41 9.80 27.19
N THR A 517 8.52 9.23 26.35
CA THR A 517 7.08 9.49 26.42
C THR A 517 6.42 8.49 27.39
N PRO A 518 6.03 8.89 28.62
CA PRO A 518 5.43 7.98 29.58
C PRO A 518 4.08 7.47 29.08
N PRO A 519 3.72 6.20 29.35
CA PRO A 519 2.53 5.57 28.79
C PRO A 519 1.24 6.21 29.33
N ILE A 520 0.56 6.99 28.48
CA ILE A 520 -0.71 7.67 28.79
C ILE A 520 -1.88 6.66 28.79
N ASN A 521 -1.84 5.75 29.75
CA ASN A 521 -2.89 4.78 29.98
C ASN A 521 -4.15 5.50 30.47
N ARG A 522 -5.24 5.42 29.70
CA ARG A 522 -6.51 6.12 29.97
C ARG A 522 -7.13 5.78 31.34
N LYS A 523 -6.81 4.62 31.93
CA LYS A 523 -7.19 4.27 33.30
C LYS A 523 -6.31 4.94 34.35
N MET A 524 -5.02 5.13 34.06
CA MET A 524 -4.11 5.87 34.94
C MET A 524 -4.47 7.36 34.98
N ILE A 525 -4.87 7.96 33.85
CA ILE A 525 -5.44 9.33 33.84
C ILE A 525 -6.64 9.41 34.78
N LEU A 526 -7.62 8.51 34.63
CA LEU A 526 -8.81 8.48 35.50
C LEU A 526 -8.46 8.32 36.98
N ILE A 527 -7.50 7.44 37.31
CA ILE A 527 -7.04 7.21 38.68
C ILE A 527 -6.35 8.48 39.24
N VAL A 528 -5.45 9.10 38.48
CA VAL A 528 -4.74 10.33 38.90
C VAL A 528 -5.73 11.49 39.07
N MET A 529 -6.64 11.71 38.12
CA MET A 529 -7.68 12.74 38.20
C MET A 529 -8.62 12.52 39.41
N CYS A 530 -8.95 11.27 39.73
CA CYS A 530 -9.70 10.95 40.96
C CYS A 530 -8.88 11.21 42.24
N ILE A 531 -7.57 10.95 42.23
CA ILE A 531 -6.68 11.26 43.36
C ILE A 531 -6.57 12.78 43.56
N GLU A 532 -6.37 13.55 42.50
CA GLU A 532 -6.31 15.02 42.55
C GLU A 532 -7.62 15.63 43.06
N LEU A 533 -8.78 15.15 42.59
CA LEU A 533 -10.09 15.58 43.11
C LEU A 533 -10.26 15.29 44.60
N VAL A 534 -9.79 14.13 45.08
CA VAL A 534 -9.83 13.77 46.51
C VAL A 534 -8.88 14.65 47.34
N VAL A 535 -7.67 14.93 46.83
CA VAL A 535 -6.69 15.80 47.49
C VAL A 535 -7.21 17.25 47.55
N ALA A 536 -7.70 17.79 46.43
CA ALA A 536 -8.26 19.13 46.36
C ALA A 536 -9.46 19.32 47.29
N MET A 537 -10.38 18.35 47.34
CA MET A 537 -11.52 18.39 48.28
C MET A 537 -11.06 18.25 49.74
N GLY A 538 -10.02 17.45 50.02
CA GLY A 538 -9.40 17.37 51.34
C GLY A 538 -8.79 18.70 51.81
N VAL A 539 -8.08 19.40 50.92
CA VAL A 539 -7.52 20.75 51.18
C VAL A 539 -8.64 21.76 51.40
N ALA A 540 -9.68 21.77 50.56
CA ALA A 540 -10.82 22.67 50.72
C ALA A 540 -11.52 22.49 52.08
N ILE A 541 -11.78 21.24 52.49
CA ILE A 541 -12.37 20.92 53.80
C ILE A 541 -11.45 21.39 54.94
N ALA A 542 -10.14 21.17 54.82
CA ALA A 542 -9.17 21.63 55.83
C ALA A 542 -9.19 23.16 55.99
N CYS A 543 -9.21 23.92 54.88
CA CYS A 543 -9.31 25.38 54.89
C CYS A 543 -10.62 25.89 55.53
N VAL A 544 -11.75 25.23 55.28
CA VAL A 544 -13.04 25.58 55.92
C VAL A 544 -12.98 25.32 57.43
N VAL A 545 -12.47 24.16 57.86
CA VAL A 545 -12.31 23.82 59.28
C VAL A 545 -11.38 24.80 60.00
N PHE A 546 -10.26 25.19 59.38
CA PHE A 546 -9.33 26.19 59.94
C PHE A 546 -9.96 27.58 60.08
N SER A 547 -10.76 27.98 59.09
CA SER A 547 -11.49 29.26 59.10
C SER A 547 -12.53 29.29 60.22
N VAL A 548 -13.34 28.24 60.35
CA VAL A 548 -14.32 28.10 61.45
C VAL A 548 -13.62 28.08 62.81
N TYR A 549 -12.50 27.37 62.95
CA TYR A 549 -11.73 27.31 64.19
C TYR A 549 -11.27 28.71 64.66
N PHE A 550 -10.73 29.53 63.76
CA PHE A 550 -10.31 30.89 64.11
C PHE A 550 -11.48 31.83 64.42
N VAL A 551 -12.62 31.69 63.74
CA VAL A 551 -13.83 32.47 64.03
C VAL A 551 -14.36 32.14 65.43
N VAL A 552 -14.49 30.85 65.76
CA VAL A 552 -15.00 30.37 67.06
C VAL A 552 -14.03 30.69 68.21
N LYS A 553 -12.71 30.76 67.95
CA LYS A 553 -11.68 30.90 68.99
C LYS A 553 -11.02 32.29 69.07
N ARG A 554 -11.67 33.35 68.56
CA ARG A 554 -11.18 34.73 68.73
C ARG A 554 -11.13 35.13 70.22
N PRO A 555 -9.97 35.53 70.76
CA PRO A 555 -9.91 36.08 72.12
C PRO A 555 -10.51 37.49 72.15
N GLN A 556 -11.48 37.74 73.03
CA GLN A 556 -12.01 39.07 73.25
C GLN A 556 -10.98 39.93 74.02
N GLN A 557 -10.36 40.90 73.33
CA GLN A 557 -9.54 41.91 73.99
C GLN A 557 -10.42 43.07 74.48
N ASN A 558 -10.31 43.39 75.77
CA ASN A 558 -11.11 44.43 76.42
C ASN A 558 -10.64 45.84 76.04
N LEU A 559 -11.60 46.69 75.67
CA LEU A 559 -11.38 48.13 75.48
C LEU A 559 -11.11 48.83 76.81
N ARG A 560 -9.96 49.51 76.92
CA ARG A 560 -9.74 50.64 77.86
C ARG A 560 -8.93 51.73 77.16
N ALA A 561 -9.15 52.98 77.59
CA ALA A 561 -8.77 54.17 76.84
C ALA A 561 -7.81 55.09 77.60
N SER A 562 -7.07 55.90 76.84
CA SER A 562 -6.48 57.18 77.27
C SER A 562 -6.27 58.08 76.05
N SER A 563 -6.37 59.39 76.23
CA SER A 563 -6.37 60.40 75.16
C SER A 563 -5.21 61.40 75.29
N SER A 564 -4.99 62.21 74.24
CA SER A 564 -4.10 63.41 74.19
C SER A 564 -2.58 63.15 74.24
N SER A 565 -1.67 64.00 73.73
CA SER A 565 -1.70 65.10 72.73
C SER A 565 -0.25 65.58 72.41
N SER A 566 -0.08 66.76 71.77
CA SER A 566 1.20 67.50 71.53
C SER A 566 2.08 66.96 70.36
N THR A 567 2.23 67.65 69.21
CA THR A 567 3.19 68.75 68.84
C THR A 567 4.67 68.35 68.85
N SER A 568 5.56 68.72 67.91
CA SER A 568 5.50 69.42 66.60
C SER A 568 6.84 69.14 65.85
N ASN A 569 7.30 69.73 64.72
CA ASN A 569 6.96 70.89 63.88
C ASN A 569 7.62 70.72 62.48
N GLY A 570 7.59 71.72 61.57
CA GLY A 570 8.53 71.82 60.42
C GLY A 570 7.94 72.08 59.02
N LYS A 571 7.43 73.30 58.77
CA LYS A 571 7.14 73.88 57.42
C LYS A 571 8.28 74.83 56.99
N PRO A 572 8.34 75.45 55.77
CA PRO A 572 7.32 75.72 54.71
C PRO A 572 7.79 75.28 53.29
N HIS A 573 7.29 75.66 52.09
CA HIS A 573 6.05 76.15 51.41
C HIS A 573 6.27 75.90 49.88
N GLN A 574 5.35 75.96 48.90
CA GLN A 574 3.87 76.13 48.76
C GLN A 574 3.40 75.04 47.74
N SER A 575 2.42 75.09 46.81
CA SER A 575 1.28 75.94 46.40
C SER A 575 0.29 75.02 45.66
N GLU A 576 -1.00 74.97 46.02
CA GLU A 576 -2.15 75.70 45.42
C GLU A 576 -2.52 75.25 43.99
N ALA A 577 -3.78 74.99 43.60
CA ALA A 577 -5.12 75.12 44.23
C ALA A 577 -6.05 73.99 43.69
N LYS A 578 -6.97 73.35 44.45
CA LYS A 578 -8.32 73.79 44.91
C LYS A 578 -9.33 74.10 43.78
N SER A 579 -10.63 73.75 43.83
CA SER A 579 -11.44 72.97 44.81
C SER A 579 -12.92 72.73 44.35
N HIS A 580 -13.72 71.99 45.14
CA HIS A 580 -15.21 71.83 45.12
C HIS A 580 -15.83 70.88 44.07
N HIS A 581 -16.97 70.19 44.31
CA HIS A 581 -17.81 70.00 45.52
C HIS A 581 -18.54 68.62 45.50
N SER A 582 -19.02 68.19 46.67
CA SER A 582 -19.80 66.95 46.94
C SER A 582 -21.31 67.05 46.65
N PRO A 583 -22.03 65.93 46.50
CA PRO A 583 -22.90 65.47 47.60
C PRO A 583 -22.82 63.94 47.89
N SER A 584 -23.83 63.35 48.55
CA SER A 584 -23.77 62.08 49.32
C SER A 584 -24.93 61.11 49.05
N SER A 585 -24.80 59.87 49.58
CA SER A 585 -25.87 58.93 50.03
C SER A 585 -26.92 58.43 48.99
N ASP A 586 -27.37 57.18 49.00
CA ASP A 586 -26.93 55.96 49.71
C ASP A 586 -27.60 54.72 49.07
N GLN A 587 -27.12 53.52 49.44
CA GLN A 587 -27.78 52.19 49.28
C GLN A 587 -27.89 51.49 47.90
N LEU A 588 -27.54 50.19 47.94
CA LEU A 588 -27.96 49.06 47.08
C LEU A 588 -27.52 49.04 45.60
N GLU A 589 -27.08 47.91 45.02
CA GLU A 589 -26.44 46.69 45.56
C GLU A 589 -25.72 45.97 44.38
N GLU A 590 -24.93 44.93 44.65
CA GLU A 590 -24.32 43.97 43.68
C GLU A 590 -23.62 44.54 42.40
N SER A 591 -22.29 44.38 42.32
CA SER A 591 -21.73 43.38 41.37
C SER A 591 -20.25 43.08 41.64
N LEU A 592 -19.78 41.99 41.03
CA LEU A 592 -18.50 41.31 41.21
C LEU A 592 -17.26 42.17 40.85
N LEU A 593 -16.15 41.85 41.52
CA LEU A 593 -14.81 42.39 41.26
C LEU A 593 -14.30 42.02 39.85
N SER A 594 -13.47 42.89 39.27
CA SER A 594 -12.82 42.69 37.96
C SER A 594 -11.33 43.04 38.02
N GLU A 595 -10.49 42.00 37.99
CA GLU A 595 -9.02 41.95 37.88
C GLU A 595 -8.71 40.47 37.54
N GLU A 596 -7.76 40.06 36.70
CA GLU A 596 -7.01 40.70 35.61
C GLU A 596 -6.34 39.55 34.79
N GLU A 597 -5.41 39.86 33.87
CA GLU A 597 -4.47 38.93 33.18
C GLU A 597 -4.97 37.86 32.16
N GLU A 598 -4.44 38.02 30.93
CA GLU A 598 -3.92 37.05 29.93
C GLU A 598 -4.61 35.68 29.67
N VAL A 599 -4.95 35.45 28.39
CA VAL A 599 -5.34 34.14 27.81
C VAL A 599 -4.69 33.97 26.43
N ASP A 600 -4.15 32.78 26.14
CA ASP A 600 -3.53 32.42 24.86
C ASP A 600 -4.52 32.40 23.68
N GLU A 601 -4.08 32.84 22.48
CA GLU A 601 -4.84 32.71 21.24
C GLU A 601 -4.16 31.73 20.26
N TYR A 602 -4.74 30.53 20.11
CA TYR A 602 -4.30 29.52 19.15
C TYR A 602 -5.50 28.76 18.59
N GLY A 603 -6.08 29.19 17.46
CA GLY A 603 -7.17 28.41 16.84
C GLY A 603 -7.87 28.98 15.60
N SER A 604 -8.11 28.09 14.64
CA SER A 604 -9.28 28.09 13.73
C SER A 604 -9.52 29.31 12.80
N PHE A 605 -8.87 29.31 11.63
CA PHE A 605 -9.38 30.03 10.46
C PHE A 605 -10.39 29.18 9.66
N LEU A 606 -11.66 29.59 9.63
CA LEU A 606 -12.61 29.28 8.56
C LEU A 606 -13.55 30.47 8.31
N ASP A 607 -13.76 30.76 7.02
CA ASP A 607 -14.76 31.63 6.37
C ASP A 607 -15.16 32.98 7.00
N THR A 608 -14.66 34.05 6.37
CA THR A 608 -15.18 35.43 6.50
C THR A 608 -16.07 35.83 5.31
N SER A 609 -17.33 36.20 5.55
CA SER A 609 -18.06 37.13 4.67
C SER A 609 -19.31 37.72 5.34
N PRO A 610 -19.35 39.05 5.62
CA PRO A 610 -20.51 39.70 6.23
C PRO A 610 -21.20 40.77 5.34
N ASN A 611 -22.44 41.09 5.74
CA ASN A 611 -23.21 42.33 5.49
C ASN A 611 -23.86 42.60 4.11
N GLY A 612 -25.18 42.84 4.14
CA GLY A 612 -25.69 44.12 3.61
C GLY A 612 -27.12 44.27 3.08
N GLY A 613 -28.13 44.32 3.97
CA GLY A 613 -29.16 45.39 3.89
C GLY A 613 -30.41 45.28 2.98
N ARG A 614 -31.56 45.04 3.63
CA ARG A 614 -32.94 45.57 3.35
C ARG A 614 -33.74 45.08 2.11
N GLN A 615 -34.94 44.58 2.43
CA GLN A 615 -36.14 44.38 1.58
C GLN A 615 -36.95 45.72 1.42
N PRO A 616 -38.14 45.83 0.75
CA PRO A 616 -39.05 44.76 0.28
C PRO A 616 -39.90 44.95 -1.02
N LYS A 617 -40.62 43.87 -1.37
CA LYS A 617 -41.86 43.77 -2.21
C LYS A 617 -41.79 44.19 -3.70
N GLY A 618 -42.15 43.26 -4.58
CA GLY A 618 -42.62 43.59 -5.93
C GLY A 618 -42.57 42.41 -6.92
N THR A 619 -43.75 41.91 -7.30
CA THR A 619 -44.01 40.99 -8.42
C THR A 619 -43.11 41.14 -9.66
N TRP A 620 -42.71 40.02 -10.27
CA TRP A 620 -43.16 39.64 -11.63
C TRP A 620 -42.87 38.16 -11.92
N SER A 621 -43.72 37.51 -12.71
CA SER A 621 -43.60 36.10 -13.10
C SER A 621 -43.16 35.97 -14.56
N SER A 622 -42.07 35.25 -14.85
CA SER A 622 -41.67 34.66 -16.14
C SER A 622 -40.25 34.08 -16.01
N ILE A 623 -39.81 33.02 -16.69
CA ILE A 623 -40.50 32.01 -17.53
C ILE A 623 -39.68 30.69 -17.39
N ARG A 624 -40.34 29.53 -17.49
CA ARG A 624 -39.67 28.21 -17.62
C ARG A 624 -39.60 27.84 -19.12
N SER A 625 -38.66 26.94 -19.48
CA SER A 625 -38.47 26.38 -20.84
C SER A 625 -37.73 27.33 -21.81
N PHE A 626 -36.96 26.88 -22.83
CA PHE A 626 -36.90 25.57 -23.48
C PHE A 626 -35.57 25.33 -24.27
N VAL A 627 -34.97 24.14 -24.14
CA VAL A 627 -34.21 23.32 -25.16
C VAL A 627 -33.03 23.89 -26.00
N ALA A 628 -32.00 23.03 -26.15
CA ALA A 628 -30.88 23.02 -27.13
C ALA A 628 -29.86 24.20 -27.04
N SER A 629 -28.54 23.97 -27.11
CA SER A 629 -27.72 22.93 -27.77
C SER A 629 -26.80 22.21 -26.76
N ILE A 630 -26.27 20.99 -26.94
CA ILE A 630 -25.81 20.20 -28.10
C ILE A 630 -24.65 20.86 -28.88
N SER A 631 -23.48 20.87 -28.27
CA SER A 631 -22.22 20.49 -28.93
C SER A 631 -21.41 19.63 -27.95
N PRO A 632 -20.82 18.47 -28.33
CA PRO A 632 -20.69 17.36 -27.38
C PRO A 632 -19.23 17.03 -27.01
N TRP A 633 -18.54 17.96 -26.33
CA TRP A 633 -17.20 17.72 -25.75
C TRP A 633 -17.08 18.39 -24.38
N GLY A 634 -17.18 17.59 -23.33
CA GLY A 634 -17.08 17.96 -21.91
C GLY A 634 -17.14 16.71 -21.06
#